data_AF-A0A103XEZ5-F1
#
_entry.id   AF-A0A103XEZ5-F1
#
_cell.length_a   1.000
_cell.length_b   1.000
_cell.length_c   1.000
_cell.angle_alpha   90.00
_cell.angle_beta   90.00
_cell.angle_gamma   90.00
#
_symmetry.space_group_name_H-M   'P 1'
#
loop_
_entity.id
_entity.type
_entity.pdbx_description
1 polymer ?
#
loop_
_entity_poly.entity_id
_entity_poly.type
_entity_poly.pdbx_seq_one_letter_code
_entity_poly.pdbx_strand_id
1 'polypeptide(L)'
;MLPHVGVGEYCETKKAYYFGYIIHRLLLCALARRAEDDRDHYGNKRLDLAGPLLGGLFRMLFRKLTRDVRGYVQKCVDNGKDVNLQFAIKAKTITSGLKYSLATGNWGQANAAGTRAGVSQVLNRLTYASTLSHLRRLNSPIGREGKLAKPRQLHNSQWGMMCPAETPEGQACGLVKNLALMVYITVGSAAYPILEFLEEWGTENFEVNVKLFEREISPAVIPQATKIFVNGLWVGIHRDPDMLVRTLRRLRRRVDVNTEVGVVRDIRLKELRIYTDYGRCSRPLFIVEKQRLLIKKKDIQKLQQRDLVSARVNPDESYSDTYTHCEIHPSLILGVCASIIPFPDHNQVSFYVENTCHYPIAFILWAHGNVSCLNSLHVTRISLLWVSKLWGFMSLTSNFVWYVEVCFPSRISCGHALFYLLTVFVATLFLLGYIGLRSILSPETSCNYSSNGAFALQTASGWHYVIIGKTTPIAQDDAQGQASRYTRRDHSTSLRHSETGMVDQVLLTTNADGLRFVKVRVRSVRIPQIGDKFSSRHGQKGTVGMTYTQEDMPWTVEGITPDIIVNPHAIPSRMTIGQLIECIMGKVDNISRALHKCGYQMRGFETMYNGHTGRRLTAMIFLGPTYYQRLKHMVDDKIHSRGRGPVQILTRQPAEGRSRDGGLRFGEMERDCMIAHGAAHFLKERLFDQSDAYRVHVCERCGLIAIANLKKNSFE
;
A
#
# COMPACT_ATOMS: atom_id res chain seq x y z
N MET A 1 -13.24 -36.53 -9.64
CA MET A 1 -14.27 -35.47 -9.82
C MET A 1 -14.83 -35.09 -8.45
N LEU A 2 -15.04 -33.80 -8.15
CA LEU A 2 -15.63 -33.27 -6.89
C LEU A 2 -14.98 -33.78 -5.57
N PRO A 3 -13.68 -33.49 -5.31
CA PRO A 3 -12.98 -34.02 -4.13
C PRO A 3 -13.53 -33.52 -2.78
N HIS A 4 -14.20 -32.36 -2.76
CA HIS A 4 -14.78 -31.78 -1.55
C HIS A 4 -16.06 -32.51 -1.08
N VAL A 5 -16.68 -33.33 -1.94
CA VAL A 5 -17.86 -34.13 -1.60
C VAL A 5 -17.49 -35.45 -0.93
N GLY A 6 -16.31 -36.00 -1.27
CA GLY A 6 -15.78 -37.23 -0.69
C GLY A 6 -14.79 -37.92 -1.63
N VAL A 7 -13.78 -38.58 -1.05
CA VAL A 7 -12.77 -39.37 -1.79
C VAL A 7 -12.74 -40.85 -1.39
N GLY A 8 -13.52 -41.23 -0.38
CA GLY A 8 -13.66 -42.63 0.05
C GLY A 8 -14.63 -43.41 -0.83
N GLU A 9 -14.72 -44.70 -0.52
CA GLU A 9 -15.70 -45.64 -1.07
C GLU A 9 -17.13 -45.23 -0.66
N TYR A 10 -18.14 -45.61 -1.45
CA TYR A 10 -19.57 -45.35 -1.20
C TYR A 10 -20.01 -43.87 -1.24
N CYS A 11 -19.17 -42.98 -1.79
CA CYS A 11 -19.47 -41.55 -1.97
C CYS A 11 -20.13 -41.21 -3.32
N GLU A 12 -20.38 -42.19 -4.17
CA GLU A 12 -20.86 -42.03 -5.55
C GLU A 12 -22.25 -41.38 -5.57
N THR A 13 -23.15 -41.82 -4.68
CA THR A 13 -24.52 -41.30 -4.58
C THR A 13 -24.52 -39.81 -4.22
N LYS A 14 -23.73 -39.39 -3.22
CA LYS A 14 -23.58 -37.98 -2.85
C LYS A 14 -23.04 -37.14 -4.00
N LYS A 15 -22.05 -37.66 -4.74
CA LYS A 15 -21.50 -37.00 -5.93
C LYS A 15 -22.55 -36.88 -7.04
N ALA A 16 -23.36 -37.91 -7.27
CA ALA A 16 -24.43 -37.90 -8.26
C ALA A 16 -25.49 -36.84 -7.95
N TYR A 17 -25.95 -36.75 -6.69
CA TYR A 17 -26.88 -35.69 -6.25
C TYR A 17 -26.27 -34.30 -6.43
N TYR A 18 -25.02 -34.10 -6.01
CA TYR A 18 -24.34 -32.81 -6.17
C TYR A 18 -24.17 -32.43 -7.64
N PHE A 19 -23.83 -33.39 -8.50
CA PHE A 19 -23.72 -33.17 -9.94
C PHE A 19 -25.07 -32.83 -10.58
N GLY A 20 -26.13 -33.54 -10.18
CA GLY A 20 -27.50 -33.21 -10.55
C GLY A 20 -27.91 -31.80 -10.12
N TYR A 21 -27.49 -31.36 -8.92
CA TYR A 21 -27.69 -29.99 -8.46
C TYR A 21 -26.94 -28.95 -9.31
N ILE A 22 -25.71 -29.24 -9.75
CA ILE A 22 -24.96 -28.37 -10.67
C ILE A 22 -25.70 -28.22 -12.00
N ILE A 23 -26.15 -29.33 -12.60
CA ILE A 23 -26.93 -29.31 -13.85
C ILE A 23 -28.24 -28.55 -13.64
N HIS A 24 -28.94 -28.80 -12.55
CA HIS A 24 -30.18 -28.09 -12.23
C HIS A 24 -29.95 -26.58 -12.13
N ARG A 25 -28.86 -26.13 -11.49
CA ARG A 25 -28.49 -24.71 -11.45
C ARG A 25 -28.18 -24.13 -12.83
N LEU A 26 -27.48 -24.88 -13.68
CA LEU A 26 -27.22 -24.48 -15.06
C LEU A 26 -28.52 -24.33 -15.85
N LEU A 27 -29.44 -25.29 -15.73
CA LEU A 27 -30.75 -25.26 -16.37
C LEU A 27 -31.60 -24.08 -15.88
N LEU A 28 -31.57 -23.75 -14.58
CA LEU A 28 -32.28 -22.58 -14.06
C LEU A 28 -31.77 -21.27 -14.68
N CYS A 29 -30.47 -21.15 -14.93
CA CYS A 29 -29.90 -20.00 -15.64
C CYS A 29 -30.28 -20.02 -17.13
N ALA A 30 -30.17 -21.18 -17.79
CA ALA A 30 -30.51 -21.33 -19.21
C ALA A 30 -32.00 -21.03 -19.49
N LEU A 31 -32.88 -21.39 -18.55
CA LEU A 31 -34.32 -21.10 -18.59
C LEU A 31 -34.67 -19.70 -18.04
N ALA A 32 -33.68 -18.85 -17.75
CA ALA A 32 -33.85 -17.51 -17.18
C ALA A 32 -34.66 -17.44 -15.87
N ARG A 33 -34.80 -18.56 -15.14
CA ARG A 33 -35.45 -18.62 -13.81
C ARG A 33 -34.56 -18.05 -12.71
N ARG A 34 -33.26 -17.97 -12.98
CA ARG A 34 -32.20 -17.42 -12.12
C ARG A 34 -31.26 -16.56 -12.96
N ALA A 35 -30.81 -15.44 -12.40
CA ALA A 35 -29.77 -14.61 -13.01
C ALA A 35 -28.38 -15.27 -12.93
N GLU A 36 -27.49 -14.87 -13.85
CA GLU A 36 -26.09 -15.28 -13.83
C GLU A 36 -25.40 -14.81 -12.53
N ASP A 37 -24.46 -15.63 -12.02
CA ASP A 37 -23.72 -15.27 -10.82
C ASP A 37 -22.70 -14.17 -11.13
N ASP A 38 -22.71 -13.09 -10.35
CA ASP A 38 -21.74 -12.01 -10.50
C ASP A 38 -20.34 -12.43 -9.98
N ARG A 39 -19.37 -12.44 -10.90
CA ARG A 39 -17.95 -12.73 -10.64
C ARG A 39 -17.32 -11.70 -9.70
N ASP A 40 -17.76 -10.44 -9.76
CA ASP A 40 -17.14 -9.34 -9.05
C ASP A 40 -17.73 -9.08 -7.65
N HIS A 41 -18.85 -9.76 -7.33
CA HIS A 41 -19.42 -9.83 -5.99
C HIS A 41 -18.44 -10.39 -4.95
N TYR A 42 -18.12 -9.60 -3.93
CA TYR A 42 -17.10 -9.95 -2.92
C TYR A 42 -17.49 -11.13 -2.02
N GLY A 43 -18.79 -11.45 -1.91
CA GLY A 43 -19.23 -12.68 -1.22
C GLY A 43 -18.71 -13.97 -1.90
N ASN A 44 -18.37 -13.90 -3.19
CA ASN A 44 -17.80 -15.01 -3.96
C ASN A 44 -16.27 -15.01 -3.95
N LYS A 45 -15.64 -14.02 -3.30
CA LYS A 45 -14.19 -13.88 -3.20
C LYS A 45 -13.72 -14.30 -1.80
N ARG A 46 -12.46 -14.74 -1.71
CA ARG A 46 -11.77 -15.07 -0.46
C ARG A 46 -10.41 -14.41 -0.44
N LEU A 47 -9.95 -14.07 0.75
CA LEU A 47 -8.66 -13.44 0.99
C LEU A 47 -7.69 -14.47 1.56
N ASP A 48 -6.65 -14.78 0.78
CA ASP A 48 -5.53 -15.59 1.24
C ASP A 48 -4.63 -14.73 2.14
N LEU A 49 -4.71 -14.95 3.46
CA LEU A 49 -3.84 -14.30 4.45
C LEU A 49 -2.46 -15.00 4.53
N ALA A 50 -1.57 -14.43 5.36
CA ALA A 50 -0.24 -15.01 5.61
C ALA A 50 -0.29 -16.49 6.04
N GLY A 51 -1.26 -16.88 6.88
CA GLY A 51 -1.41 -18.27 7.35
C GLY A 51 -1.58 -19.28 6.22
N PRO A 52 -2.67 -19.20 5.42
CA PRO A 52 -2.88 -20.08 4.27
C PRO A 52 -1.73 -20.07 3.25
N LEU A 53 -1.17 -18.88 2.97
CA LEU A 53 -0.04 -18.74 2.03
C LEU A 53 1.22 -19.47 2.53
N LEU A 54 1.59 -19.27 3.80
CA LEU A 54 2.71 -19.95 4.43
C LEU A 54 2.46 -21.46 4.56
N GLY A 55 1.24 -21.86 4.91
CA GLY A 55 0.85 -23.27 4.99
C GLY A 55 1.00 -23.98 3.64
N GLY A 56 0.57 -23.34 2.54
CA GLY A 56 0.75 -23.85 1.18
C GLY A 56 2.22 -24.00 0.79
N LEU A 57 3.03 -22.97 1.08
CA LEU A 57 4.47 -22.98 0.82
C LEU A 57 5.19 -24.06 1.65
N PHE A 58 4.91 -24.12 2.95
CA PHE A 58 5.49 -25.13 3.84
C PHE A 58 5.13 -26.53 3.38
N ARG A 59 3.86 -26.79 3.03
CA ARG A 59 3.43 -28.11 2.51
C ARG A 59 4.20 -28.52 1.26
N MET A 60 4.47 -27.58 0.35
CA MET A 60 5.29 -27.84 -0.84
C MET A 60 6.73 -28.21 -0.48
N LEU A 61 7.37 -27.41 0.38
CA LEU A 61 8.75 -27.64 0.83
C LEU A 61 8.89 -28.93 1.64
N PHE A 62 7.92 -29.23 2.48
CA PHE A 62 7.87 -30.45 3.28
C PHE A 62 7.69 -31.69 2.40
N ARG A 63 6.79 -31.66 1.41
CA ARG A 63 6.67 -32.75 0.42
C ARG A 63 7.93 -32.94 -0.42
N LYS A 64 8.67 -31.86 -0.70
CA LYS A 64 10.00 -31.97 -1.33
C LYS A 64 10.97 -32.67 -0.39
N LEU A 65 11.06 -32.27 0.87
CA LEU A 65 11.89 -32.92 1.87
C LEU A 65 11.56 -34.42 2.01
N THR A 66 10.29 -34.80 2.07
CA THR A 66 9.88 -36.22 2.15
C THR A 66 10.32 -37.01 0.92
N ARG A 67 10.25 -36.42 -0.28
CA ARG A 67 10.76 -37.06 -1.52
C ARG A 67 12.28 -37.20 -1.50
N ASP A 68 13.00 -36.19 -1.02
CA ASP A 68 14.46 -36.23 -0.92
C ASP A 68 14.92 -37.30 0.09
N VAL A 69 14.24 -37.41 1.24
CA VAL A 69 14.49 -38.45 2.25
C VAL A 69 14.20 -39.83 1.67
N ARG A 70 13.05 -40.02 1.00
CA ARG A 70 12.72 -41.29 0.33
C ARG A 70 13.78 -41.67 -0.70
N GLY A 71 14.25 -40.73 -1.52
CA GLY A 71 15.30 -40.97 -2.50
C GLY A 71 16.65 -41.33 -1.88
N TYR A 72 16.99 -40.76 -0.71
CA TYR A 72 18.18 -41.14 0.05
C TYR A 72 18.07 -42.57 0.60
N VAL A 73 16.95 -42.89 1.25
CA VAL A 73 16.70 -44.23 1.80
C VAL A 73 16.75 -45.28 0.69
N GLN A 74 16.10 -45.02 -0.46
CA GLN A 74 16.15 -45.92 -1.61
C GLN A 74 17.59 -46.19 -2.05
N LYS A 75 18.43 -45.15 -2.19
CA LYS A 75 19.84 -45.31 -2.55
C LYS A 75 20.65 -46.10 -1.52
N CYS A 76 20.35 -45.97 -0.23
CA CYS A 76 21.02 -46.77 0.80
C CYS A 76 20.66 -48.25 0.65
N VAL A 77 19.37 -48.55 0.44
CA VAL A 77 18.87 -49.91 0.23
C VAL A 77 19.46 -50.52 -1.05
N ASP A 78 19.44 -49.79 -2.17
CA ASP A 78 19.95 -50.28 -3.46
C ASP A 78 21.47 -50.58 -3.41
N ASN A 79 22.23 -49.89 -2.55
CA ASN A 79 23.67 -50.07 -2.38
C ASN A 79 24.04 -50.95 -1.17
N GLY A 80 23.07 -51.55 -0.47
CA GLY A 80 23.32 -52.37 0.72
C GLY A 80 23.98 -51.62 1.88
N LYS A 81 23.75 -50.31 2.00
CA LYS A 81 24.31 -49.46 3.07
C LYS A 81 23.27 -49.16 4.15
N ASP A 82 23.73 -49.04 5.39
CA ASP A 82 22.87 -48.63 6.51
C ASP A 82 22.29 -47.22 6.33
N VAL A 83 21.05 -47.06 6.78
CA VAL A 83 20.32 -45.79 6.67
C VAL A 83 20.65 -44.89 7.85
N ASN A 84 21.29 -43.76 7.59
CA ASN A 84 21.50 -42.72 8.59
C ASN A 84 20.57 -41.51 8.35
N LEU A 85 19.59 -41.34 9.24
CA LEU A 85 18.56 -40.30 9.15
C LEU A 85 19.10 -38.87 9.25
N GLN A 86 20.23 -38.66 9.94
CA GLN A 86 20.82 -37.32 10.08
C GLN A 86 21.29 -36.80 8.72
N PHE A 87 21.86 -37.67 7.87
CA PHE A 87 22.27 -37.31 6.51
C PHE A 87 21.08 -37.23 5.53
N ALA A 88 20.00 -37.97 5.81
CA ALA A 88 18.78 -37.95 5.00
C ALA A 88 18.04 -36.60 5.12
N ILE A 89 17.94 -36.05 6.33
CA ILE A 89 17.11 -34.87 6.61
C ILE A 89 17.91 -33.59 6.36
N LYS A 90 17.66 -32.96 5.20
CA LYS A 90 18.28 -31.68 4.83
C LYS A 90 17.45 -30.48 5.31
N ALA A 91 17.71 -30.00 6.53
CA ALA A 91 17.01 -28.84 7.12
C ALA A 91 17.05 -27.58 6.24
N LYS A 92 18.14 -27.39 5.47
CA LYS A 92 18.33 -26.27 4.54
C LYS A 92 17.21 -26.16 3.49
N THR A 93 16.59 -27.27 3.09
CA THR A 93 15.48 -27.27 2.12
C THR A 93 14.30 -26.43 2.60
N ILE A 94 13.95 -26.52 3.89
CA ILE A 94 12.85 -25.74 4.47
C ILE A 94 13.33 -24.32 4.76
N THR A 95 14.41 -24.16 5.52
CA THR A 95 14.89 -22.85 5.97
C THR A 95 15.25 -21.92 4.82
N SER A 96 16.05 -22.38 3.86
CA SER A 96 16.42 -21.57 2.70
C SER A 96 15.25 -21.37 1.74
N GLY A 97 14.36 -22.36 1.62
CA GLY A 97 13.15 -22.26 0.80
C GLY A 97 12.20 -21.15 1.29
N LEU A 98 11.89 -21.14 2.60
CA LEU A 98 11.07 -20.10 3.22
C LEU A 98 11.75 -18.73 3.14
N LYS A 99 13.04 -18.64 3.50
CA LYS A 99 13.80 -17.39 3.47
C LYS A 99 13.86 -16.78 2.07
N TYR A 100 14.18 -17.59 1.05
CA TYR A 100 14.24 -17.14 -0.35
C TYR A 100 12.91 -16.56 -0.80
N SER A 101 11.85 -17.32 -0.54
CA SER A 101 10.53 -17.01 -1.05
C SER A 101 9.97 -15.75 -0.37
N LEU A 102 10.18 -15.59 0.96
CA LEU A 102 9.79 -14.37 1.72
C LEU A 102 10.60 -13.14 1.29
N ALA A 103 11.90 -13.31 1.03
CA ALA A 103 12.80 -12.22 0.69
C ALA A 103 12.61 -11.72 -0.76
N THR A 104 12.35 -12.63 -1.70
CA THR A 104 12.14 -12.29 -3.12
C THR A 104 10.70 -11.96 -3.46
N GLY A 105 9.75 -12.44 -2.66
CA GLY A 105 8.31 -12.30 -2.93
C GLY A 105 7.78 -13.21 -4.03
N ASN A 106 8.56 -14.22 -4.44
CA ASN A 106 8.15 -15.23 -5.40
C ASN A 106 7.63 -16.48 -4.67
N TRP A 107 6.32 -16.73 -4.77
CA TRP A 107 5.67 -17.92 -4.21
C TRP A 107 5.54 -19.03 -5.25
N GLY A 108 6.37 -20.07 -5.12
CA GLY A 108 6.35 -21.25 -5.97
C GLY A 108 7.73 -21.87 -6.18
N GLN A 109 7.79 -22.94 -6.97
CA GLN A 109 9.07 -23.41 -7.51
C GLN A 109 9.53 -22.44 -8.61
N ALA A 110 10.80 -22.05 -8.58
CA ALA A 110 11.39 -21.23 -9.63
C ALA A 110 11.14 -21.85 -11.01
N ASN A 111 10.71 -21.02 -11.97
CA ASN A 111 10.41 -21.40 -13.37
C ASN A 111 9.20 -22.33 -13.60
N ALA A 112 8.33 -22.53 -12.60
CA ALA A 112 7.06 -23.23 -12.80
C ALA A 112 5.92 -22.28 -13.23
N ALA A 113 5.10 -22.73 -14.19
CA ALA A 113 3.87 -22.06 -14.57
C ALA A 113 2.93 -21.98 -13.35
N GLY A 114 2.60 -20.75 -12.92
CA GLY A 114 1.77 -20.49 -11.72
C GLY A 114 2.51 -19.87 -10.53
N THR A 115 3.77 -19.47 -10.68
CA THR A 115 4.50 -18.70 -9.65
C THR A 115 3.82 -17.34 -9.42
N ARG A 116 3.39 -17.08 -8.17
CA ARG A 116 2.78 -15.79 -7.79
C ARG A 116 3.89 -14.83 -7.38
N ALA A 117 4.13 -13.80 -8.18
CA ALA A 117 5.10 -12.74 -7.88
C ALA A 117 4.47 -11.59 -7.09
N GLY A 118 5.27 -10.94 -6.23
CA GLY A 118 4.88 -9.71 -5.54
C GLY A 118 3.95 -9.91 -4.34
N VAL A 119 3.89 -11.13 -3.78
CA VAL A 119 3.08 -11.44 -2.59
C VAL A 119 3.73 -10.93 -1.32
N SER A 120 5.04 -11.14 -1.16
CA SER A 120 5.84 -10.49 -0.11
C SER A 120 6.39 -9.15 -0.65
N GLN A 121 6.32 -8.11 0.17
CA GLN A 121 6.78 -6.76 -0.19
C GLN A 121 7.53 -6.17 1.00
N VAL A 122 8.51 -5.31 0.73
CA VAL A 122 9.19 -4.53 1.77
C VAL A 122 8.18 -3.55 2.38
N LEU A 123 8.00 -3.63 3.70
CA LEU A 123 7.08 -2.78 4.43
C LEU A 123 7.43 -1.29 4.23
N ASN A 124 6.46 -0.50 3.80
CA ASN A 124 6.63 0.93 3.62
C ASN A 124 6.59 1.65 4.97
N ARG A 125 7.76 2.09 5.44
CA ARG A 125 7.98 2.77 6.73
C ARG A 125 8.14 4.28 6.60
N LEU A 126 7.52 4.91 5.59
CA LEU A 126 7.60 6.36 5.41
C LEU A 126 6.86 7.14 6.51
N THR A 127 5.66 6.67 6.90
CA THR A 127 4.86 7.20 8.01
C THR A 127 4.10 6.06 8.70
N TYR A 128 3.62 6.31 9.91
CA TYR A 128 2.77 5.37 10.64
C TYR A 128 1.50 5.03 9.86
N ALA A 129 0.81 6.04 9.32
CA ALA A 129 -0.37 5.86 8.47
C ALA A 129 -0.04 5.02 7.23
N SER A 130 1.08 5.27 6.55
CA SER A 130 1.54 4.45 5.42
C SER A 130 1.82 3.01 5.83
N THR A 131 2.38 2.78 7.02
CA THR A 131 2.66 1.43 7.53
C THR A 131 1.35 0.67 7.78
N LEU A 132 0.40 1.30 8.47
CA LEU A 132 -0.93 0.71 8.72
C LEU A 132 -1.71 0.45 7.44
N SER A 133 -1.72 1.40 6.50
CA SER A 133 -2.33 1.23 5.18
C SER A 133 -1.68 0.05 4.43
N HIS A 134 -0.35 -0.05 4.45
CA HIS A 134 0.35 -1.15 3.77
C HIS A 134 0.04 -2.52 4.38
N LEU A 135 -0.10 -2.62 5.70
CA LEU A 135 -0.52 -3.85 6.39
C LEU A 135 -1.96 -4.27 6.06
N ARG A 136 -2.83 -3.31 5.73
CA ARG A 136 -4.26 -3.52 5.42
C ARG A 136 -4.56 -3.58 3.92
N ARG A 137 -3.50 -3.62 3.10
CA ARG A 137 -3.59 -3.65 1.65
C ARG A 137 -3.96 -5.04 1.15
N LEU A 138 -4.78 -5.04 0.12
CA LEU A 138 -5.22 -6.23 -0.62
C LEU A 138 -4.80 -6.08 -2.08
N ASN A 139 -4.44 -7.21 -2.70
CA ASN A 139 -4.02 -7.24 -4.09
C ASN A 139 -4.89 -8.22 -4.87
N SER A 140 -5.47 -7.76 -5.97
CA SER A 140 -6.16 -8.63 -6.92
C SER A 140 -5.13 -9.29 -7.84
N PRO A 141 -5.19 -10.61 -8.08
CA PRO A 141 -4.19 -11.35 -8.86
C PRO A 141 -4.28 -11.12 -10.39
N ILE A 142 -4.91 -10.02 -10.82
CA ILE A 142 -5.12 -9.69 -12.24
C ILE A 142 -3.91 -8.89 -12.74
N GLY A 143 -3.46 -9.18 -13.96
CA GLY A 143 -2.37 -8.43 -14.61
C GLY A 143 -2.68 -6.94 -14.70
N ARG A 144 -1.70 -6.10 -14.38
CA ARG A 144 -1.86 -4.64 -14.32
C ARG A 144 -2.04 -4.00 -15.69
N GLU A 145 -1.60 -4.67 -16.75
CA GLU A 145 -1.66 -4.22 -18.15
C GLU A 145 -3.05 -4.43 -18.77
N GLY A 146 -3.89 -5.24 -18.15
CA GLY A 146 -5.24 -5.52 -18.66
C GLY A 146 -6.13 -4.27 -18.66
N LYS A 147 -6.76 -3.99 -19.80
CA LYS A 147 -7.73 -2.90 -20.02
C LYS A 147 -9.15 -3.20 -19.49
N LEU A 148 -9.37 -4.33 -18.83
CA LEU A 148 -10.68 -4.70 -18.31
C LEU A 148 -11.09 -3.77 -17.16
N ALA A 149 -12.13 -2.96 -17.37
CA ALA A 149 -12.60 -1.98 -16.40
C ALA A 149 -13.40 -2.60 -15.24
N LYS A 150 -14.26 -3.60 -15.51
CA LYS A 150 -15.18 -4.17 -14.50
C LYS A 150 -14.49 -4.60 -13.18
N PRO A 151 -13.36 -5.34 -13.19
CA PRO A 151 -12.68 -5.72 -11.94
C PRO A 151 -12.08 -4.54 -11.15
N ARG A 152 -11.84 -3.42 -11.83
CA ARG A 152 -11.26 -2.20 -11.25
C ARG A 152 -12.32 -1.27 -10.66
N GLN A 153 -13.57 -1.40 -11.10
CA GLN A 153 -14.68 -0.59 -10.62
C GLN A 153 -15.00 -0.91 -9.15
N LEU A 154 -15.49 0.11 -8.45
CA LEU A 154 -16.06 -0.06 -7.13
C LEU A 154 -17.35 -0.88 -7.27
N HIS A 155 -17.51 -1.91 -6.44
CA HIS A 155 -18.67 -2.79 -6.48
C HIS A 155 -19.47 -2.63 -5.19
N ASN A 156 -20.80 -2.65 -5.26
CA ASN A 156 -21.68 -2.37 -4.12
C ASN A 156 -21.47 -3.32 -2.93
N SER A 157 -21.10 -4.58 -3.21
CA SER A 157 -20.78 -5.57 -2.16
C SER A 157 -19.53 -5.21 -1.34
N GLN A 158 -18.77 -4.18 -1.72
CA GLN A 158 -17.59 -3.70 -1.00
C GLN A 158 -17.96 -2.77 0.16
N TRP A 159 -19.23 -2.32 0.25
CA TRP A 159 -19.71 -1.42 1.28
C TRP A 159 -19.36 -1.92 2.70
N GLY A 160 -18.63 -1.09 3.44
CA GLY A 160 -18.19 -1.40 4.80
C GLY A 160 -17.10 -2.46 4.92
N MET A 161 -16.63 -3.03 3.81
CA MET A 161 -15.58 -4.06 3.76
C MET A 161 -14.28 -3.54 3.15
N MET A 162 -14.38 -2.75 2.09
CA MET A 162 -13.25 -2.07 1.48
C MET A 162 -13.45 -0.57 1.56
N CYS A 163 -12.36 0.16 1.72
CA CYS A 163 -12.39 1.61 1.61
C CYS A 163 -12.72 1.99 0.16
N PRO A 164 -13.75 2.81 -0.09
CA PRO A 164 -14.11 3.23 -1.44
C PRO A 164 -13.12 4.26 -2.01
N ALA A 165 -12.43 5.01 -1.16
CA ALA A 165 -11.49 6.05 -1.57
C ALA A 165 -10.05 5.51 -1.74
N GLU A 166 -9.61 4.57 -0.90
CA GLU A 166 -8.19 4.24 -0.75
C GLU A 166 -7.74 3.15 -1.74
N THR A 167 -7.37 3.58 -2.94
CA THR A 167 -6.73 2.78 -4.01
C THR A 167 -5.52 3.56 -4.54
N PRO A 168 -4.48 2.94 -5.14
CA PRO A 168 -3.39 3.71 -5.75
C PRO A 168 -3.74 4.23 -7.15
N GLU A 169 -3.17 5.38 -7.51
CA GLU A 169 -3.31 5.97 -8.84
C GLU A 169 -2.43 5.22 -9.86
N GLY A 170 -2.80 5.30 -11.14
CA GLY A 170 -2.08 4.68 -12.24
C GLY A 170 -2.53 3.26 -12.55
N GLN A 171 -1.61 2.44 -13.06
CA GLN A 171 -1.95 1.11 -13.61
C GLN A 171 -2.55 0.14 -12.59
N ALA A 172 -2.32 0.34 -11.29
CA ALA A 172 -2.85 -0.50 -10.22
C ALA A 172 -4.22 -0.06 -9.69
N CYS A 173 -4.80 1.01 -10.24
CA CYS A 173 -6.10 1.56 -9.82
C CYS A 173 -7.19 0.47 -9.86
N GLY A 174 -7.90 0.34 -8.74
CA GLY A 174 -8.97 -0.63 -8.54
C GLY A 174 -8.52 -2.08 -8.35
N LEU A 175 -7.27 -2.43 -8.64
CA LEU A 175 -6.73 -3.79 -8.41
C LEU A 175 -6.15 -3.93 -7.00
N VAL A 176 -5.46 -2.88 -6.55
CA VAL A 176 -4.99 -2.76 -5.18
C VAL A 176 -6.01 -1.96 -4.38
N LYS A 177 -6.48 -2.54 -3.27
CA LYS A 177 -7.52 -1.96 -2.41
C LYS A 177 -7.10 -2.03 -0.96
N ASN A 178 -7.75 -1.27 -0.09
CA ASN A 178 -7.47 -1.29 1.35
C ASN A 178 -8.74 -1.63 2.13
N LEU A 179 -8.58 -2.34 3.24
CA LEU A 179 -9.67 -2.71 4.13
C LEU A 179 -10.27 -1.48 4.84
N ALA A 180 -11.59 -1.47 5.03
CA ALA A 180 -12.28 -0.48 5.86
C ALA A 180 -12.00 -0.68 7.37
N LEU A 181 -12.17 0.35 8.20
CA LEU A 181 -11.65 0.40 9.57
C LEU A 181 -11.98 -0.80 10.46
N MET A 182 -13.25 -1.23 10.54
CA MET A 182 -13.73 -2.30 11.45
C MET A 182 -13.79 -3.69 10.81
N VAL A 183 -13.18 -3.86 9.64
CA VAL A 183 -13.26 -5.13 8.92
C VAL A 183 -12.40 -6.18 9.58
N TYR A 184 -13.00 -7.35 9.77
CA TYR A 184 -12.38 -8.55 10.28
C TYR A 184 -12.38 -9.63 9.21
N ILE A 185 -11.25 -10.32 9.05
CA ILE A 185 -11.11 -11.43 8.10
C ILE A 185 -11.12 -12.72 8.89
N THR A 186 -12.02 -13.64 8.53
CA THR A 186 -12.17 -14.92 9.23
C THR A 186 -10.90 -15.78 9.11
N VAL A 187 -10.48 -16.40 10.21
CA VAL A 187 -9.38 -17.38 10.21
C VAL A 187 -9.86 -18.80 9.92
N GLY A 188 -11.16 -19.04 10.08
CA GLY A 188 -11.80 -20.32 9.84
C GLY A 188 -11.92 -21.15 11.11
N SER A 189 -12.94 -21.99 11.16
CA SER A 189 -13.20 -22.91 12.28
C SER A 189 -13.52 -24.31 11.77
N ALA A 190 -13.31 -25.31 12.63
CA ALA A 190 -13.68 -26.68 12.32
C ALA A 190 -15.17 -26.76 11.97
N ALA A 191 -15.50 -27.48 10.89
CA ALA A 191 -16.88 -27.68 10.46
C ALA A 191 -17.57 -28.82 11.23
N TYR A 192 -16.80 -29.73 11.82
CA TYR A 192 -17.30 -30.93 12.50
C TYR A 192 -18.38 -30.64 13.57
N PRO A 193 -18.20 -29.69 14.50
CA PRO A 193 -19.23 -29.41 15.51
C PRO A 193 -20.54 -28.89 14.91
N ILE A 194 -20.49 -28.24 13.75
CA ILE A 194 -21.69 -27.79 13.03
C ILE A 194 -22.37 -28.96 12.34
N LEU A 195 -21.62 -29.92 11.80
CA LEU A 195 -22.18 -31.11 11.18
C LEU A 195 -22.88 -31.99 12.22
N GLU A 196 -22.22 -32.23 13.36
CA GLU A 196 -22.79 -32.97 14.49
C GLU A 196 -24.07 -32.32 15.00
N PHE A 197 -24.06 -31.00 15.21
CA PHE A 197 -25.28 -30.25 15.59
C PHE A 197 -26.41 -30.38 14.55
N LEU A 198 -26.09 -30.38 13.25
CA LEU A 198 -27.10 -30.50 12.20
C LEU A 198 -27.72 -31.90 12.16
N GLU A 199 -26.92 -32.94 12.41
CA GLU A 199 -27.38 -34.32 12.51
C GLU A 199 -28.31 -34.49 13.73
N GLU A 200 -27.93 -33.96 14.89
CA GLU A 200 -28.76 -33.98 16.10
C GLU A 200 -30.08 -33.23 15.95
N TRP A 201 -30.09 -32.11 15.20
CA TRP A 201 -31.29 -31.27 15.00
C TRP A 201 -32.26 -31.85 13.95
N GLY A 202 -31.99 -33.03 13.40
CA GLY A 202 -32.88 -33.72 12.46
C GLY A 202 -32.70 -33.30 10.99
N THR A 203 -31.46 -32.96 10.59
CA THR A 203 -31.13 -32.85 9.16
C THR A 203 -31.12 -34.24 8.54
N GLU A 204 -31.97 -34.48 7.56
CA GLU A 204 -32.02 -35.76 6.83
C GLU A 204 -30.80 -35.85 5.91
N ASN A 205 -29.98 -36.90 6.05
CA ASN A 205 -28.74 -37.11 5.30
C ASN A 205 -28.97 -37.97 4.04
N PHE A 206 -28.03 -37.93 3.09
CA PHE A 206 -28.09 -38.71 1.84
C PHE A 206 -27.60 -40.16 1.95
N GLU A 207 -27.12 -40.58 3.12
CA GLU A 207 -26.51 -41.90 3.29
C GLU A 207 -27.57 -43.00 3.43
N VAL A 208 -27.17 -44.21 3.01
CA VAL A 208 -27.92 -45.43 3.27
C VAL A 208 -27.57 -45.85 4.68
N ASN A 209 -28.58 -45.98 5.54
CA ASN A 209 -28.36 -46.51 6.87
C ASN A 209 -27.90 -47.98 6.74
N VAL A 210 -26.63 -48.27 7.08
CA VAL A 210 -25.99 -49.60 6.89
C VAL A 210 -26.75 -50.72 7.61
N LYS A 211 -27.59 -50.38 8.59
CA LYS A 211 -28.44 -51.34 9.31
C LYS A 211 -29.74 -51.74 8.60
N LEU A 212 -30.23 -50.97 7.62
CA LEU A 212 -31.61 -51.13 7.13
C LEU A 212 -31.76 -51.24 5.60
N PHE A 213 -30.70 -51.08 4.79
CA PHE A 213 -30.81 -51.14 3.31
C PHE A 213 -31.89 -50.20 2.70
N GLU A 214 -32.31 -49.16 3.43
CA GLU A 214 -33.27 -48.16 2.97
C GLU A 214 -32.57 -46.81 2.72
N ARG A 215 -33.01 -46.09 1.68
CA ARG A 215 -32.60 -44.70 1.42
C ARG A 215 -33.33 -43.79 2.41
N GLU A 216 -32.60 -42.97 3.17
CA GLU A 216 -33.22 -42.03 4.13
C GLU A 216 -34.06 -40.93 3.46
N ILE A 217 -33.84 -40.62 2.17
CA ILE A 217 -34.56 -39.55 1.45
C ILE A 217 -35.13 -40.03 0.12
N SER A 218 -36.44 -39.84 -0.06
CA SER A 218 -37.10 -39.93 -1.38
C SER A 218 -36.88 -38.64 -2.18
N PRO A 219 -36.41 -38.71 -3.45
CA PRO A 219 -36.23 -37.54 -4.31
C PRO A 219 -37.47 -36.64 -4.46
N ALA A 220 -38.67 -37.19 -4.25
CA ALA A 220 -39.93 -36.45 -4.32
C ALA A 220 -40.07 -35.36 -3.24
N VAL A 221 -39.39 -35.49 -2.10
CA VAL A 221 -39.50 -34.55 -0.96
C VAL A 221 -38.55 -33.34 -1.11
N ILE A 222 -37.48 -33.51 -1.89
CA ILE A 222 -36.40 -32.53 -2.10
C ILE A 222 -36.88 -31.15 -2.62
N PRO A 223 -37.93 -31.02 -3.46
CA PRO A 223 -38.46 -29.71 -3.88
C PRO A 223 -39.22 -28.95 -2.79
N GLN A 224 -39.79 -29.68 -1.82
CA GLN A 224 -40.55 -29.09 -0.72
C GLN A 224 -39.64 -28.65 0.42
N ALA A 225 -38.60 -29.42 0.71
CA ALA A 225 -37.61 -29.15 1.77
C ALA A 225 -36.53 -28.14 1.36
N THR A 226 -35.87 -27.56 2.38
CA THR A 226 -34.72 -26.65 2.21
C THR A 226 -33.42 -27.43 2.18
N LYS A 227 -32.54 -27.12 1.21
CA LYS A 227 -31.23 -27.76 1.06
C LYS A 227 -30.22 -27.11 2.00
N ILE A 228 -29.48 -27.90 2.77
CA ILE A 228 -28.48 -27.41 3.72
C ILE A 228 -27.08 -27.63 3.17
N PHE A 229 -26.30 -26.55 3.08
CA PHE A 229 -24.92 -26.58 2.64
C PHE A 229 -23.98 -26.12 3.77
N VAL A 230 -22.88 -26.84 3.96
CA VAL A 230 -21.79 -26.45 4.86
C VAL A 230 -20.50 -26.35 4.04
N ASN A 231 -19.88 -25.17 3.94
CA ASN A 231 -18.69 -24.92 3.12
C ASN A 231 -18.81 -25.40 1.66
N GLY A 232 -20.03 -25.36 1.10
CA GLY A 232 -20.32 -25.81 -0.26
C GLY A 232 -20.60 -27.31 -0.41
N LEU A 233 -20.42 -28.11 0.65
CA LEU A 233 -20.88 -29.50 0.72
C LEU A 233 -22.39 -29.51 0.94
N TRP A 234 -23.14 -30.25 0.11
CA TRP A 234 -24.56 -30.51 0.37
C TRP A 234 -24.67 -31.62 1.41
N VAL A 235 -25.00 -31.25 2.64
CA VAL A 235 -25.05 -32.19 3.78
C VAL A 235 -26.37 -32.96 3.75
N GLY A 236 -27.48 -32.24 3.65
CA GLY A 236 -28.81 -32.84 3.74
C GLY A 236 -29.94 -31.87 3.40
N ILE A 237 -31.16 -32.22 3.83
CA ILE A 237 -32.35 -31.40 3.71
C ILE A 237 -33.03 -31.20 5.06
N HIS A 238 -33.80 -30.11 5.19
CA HIS A 238 -34.56 -29.84 6.41
C HIS A 238 -35.93 -29.22 6.06
N ARG A 239 -36.96 -29.63 6.80
CA ARG A 239 -38.36 -29.24 6.56
C ARG A 239 -38.70 -27.88 7.17
N ASP A 240 -38.18 -27.58 8.37
CA ASP A 240 -38.36 -26.29 9.06
C ASP A 240 -37.05 -25.46 9.17
N PRO A 241 -36.61 -24.79 8.09
CA PRO A 241 -35.40 -23.98 8.12
C PRO A 241 -35.52 -22.70 8.98
N ASP A 242 -36.73 -22.25 9.30
CA ASP A 242 -36.95 -21.02 10.06
C ASP A 242 -36.53 -21.18 11.53
N MET A 243 -36.97 -22.26 12.16
CA MET A 243 -36.55 -22.59 13.52
C MET A 243 -35.04 -22.86 13.57
N LEU A 244 -34.50 -23.64 12.64
CA LEU A 244 -33.07 -23.96 12.58
C LEU A 244 -32.19 -22.70 12.49
N VAL A 245 -32.53 -21.74 11.62
CA VAL A 245 -31.77 -20.49 11.49
C VAL A 245 -31.85 -19.63 12.77
N ARG A 246 -33.00 -19.60 13.44
CA ARG A 246 -33.16 -18.89 14.72
C ARG A 246 -32.29 -19.52 15.81
N THR A 247 -32.27 -20.85 15.90
CA THR A 247 -31.44 -21.60 16.85
C THR A 247 -29.96 -21.35 16.60
N LEU A 248 -29.49 -21.52 15.35
CA LEU A 248 -28.09 -21.25 14.98
C LEU A 248 -27.66 -19.81 15.29
N ARG A 249 -28.51 -18.82 14.99
CA ARG A 249 -28.23 -17.42 15.33
C ARG A 249 -28.16 -17.20 16.85
N ARG A 250 -29.01 -17.86 17.63
CA ARG A 250 -29.00 -17.78 19.10
C ARG A 250 -27.73 -18.38 19.68
N LEU A 251 -27.32 -19.57 19.23
CA LEU A 251 -26.08 -20.23 19.64
C LEU A 251 -24.86 -19.35 19.31
N ARG A 252 -24.81 -18.77 18.10
CA ARG A 252 -23.74 -17.85 17.71
C ARG A 252 -23.67 -16.59 18.58
N ARG A 253 -24.83 -16.05 18.99
CA ARG A 253 -24.91 -14.86 19.86
C ARG A 253 -24.52 -15.16 21.32
N ARG A 254 -24.68 -16.40 21.77
CA ARG A 254 -24.21 -16.89 23.07
C ARG A 254 -22.74 -17.31 23.07
N VAL A 255 -22.11 -17.34 21.88
CA VAL A 255 -20.72 -17.79 21.67
C VAL A 255 -20.56 -19.31 21.84
N ASP A 256 -21.67 -20.05 21.93
CA ASP A 256 -21.66 -21.53 21.89
C ASP A 256 -21.16 -22.04 20.52
N VAL A 257 -21.50 -21.30 19.47
CA VAL A 257 -20.93 -21.44 18.12
C VAL A 257 -20.01 -20.26 17.85
N ASN A 258 -18.85 -20.54 17.25
CA ASN A 258 -17.87 -19.51 16.91
C ASN A 258 -18.52 -18.36 16.09
N THR A 259 -18.24 -17.12 16.49
CA THR A 259 -18.77 -15.91 15.87
C THR A 259 -18.43 -15.77 14.38
N GLU A 260 -17.36 -16.41 13.91
CA GLU A 260 -16.96 -16.43 12.49
C GLU A 260 -17.91 -17.24 11.59
N VAL A 261 -18.74 -18.12 12.17
CA VAL A 261 -19.66 -18.96 11.41
C VAL A 261 -20.70 -18.09 10.72
N GLY A 262 -20.67 -18.09 9.39
CA GLY A 262 -21.63 -17.39 8.54
C GLY A 262 -22.87 -18.25 8.33
N VAL A 263 -24.06 -17.71 8.56
CA VAL A 263 -25.34 -18.40 8.33
C VAL A 263 -26.18 -17.55 7.40
N VAL A 264 -26.41 -18.04 6.18
CA VAL A 264 -27.13 -17.34 5.11
C VAL A 264 -28.26 -18.22 4.61
N ARG A 265 -29.50 -17.75 4.71
CA ARG A 265 -30.67 -18.43 4.16
C ARG A 265 -31.17 -17.67 2.94
N ASP A 266 -31.18 -18.34 1.80
CA ASP A 266 -31.86 -17.89 0.59
C ASP A 266 -33.27 -18.49 0.59
N ILE A 267 -34.26 -17.63 0.85
CA ILE A 267 -35.67 -18.03 0.96
C ILE A 267 -36.22 -18.41 -0.41
N ARG A 268 -35.81 -17.73 -1.48
CA ARG A 268 -36.32 -17.94 -2.84
C ARG A 268 -35.82 -19.26 -3.42
N LEU A 269 -34.55 -19.59 -3.19
CA LEU A 269 -33.96 -20.85 -3.66
C LEU A 269 -34.21 -22.03 -2.71
N LYS A 270 -34.81 -21.79 -1.54
CA LYS A 270 -34.92 -22.78 -0.45
C LYS A 270 -33.56 -23.41 -0.13
N GLU A 271 -32.56 -22.55 0.10
CA GLU A 271 -31.20 -22.99 0.46
C GLU A 271 -30.76 -22.33 1.78
N LEU A 272 -30.18 -23.13 2.66
CA LEU A 272 -29.46 -22.67 3.84
C LEU A 272 -27.97 -22.95 3.66
N ARG A 273 -27.14 -21.92 3.68
CA ARG A 273 -25.70 -21.99 3.48
C ARG A 273 -24.97 -21.56 4.75
N ILE A 274 -24.15 -22.45 5.27
CA ILE A 274 -23.32 -22.25 6.45
C ILE A 274 -21.85 -22.25 6.03
N TYR A 275 -21.10 -21.27 6.50
CA TYR A 275 -19.70 -21.04 6.15
C TYR A 275 -18.84 -21.02 7.41
N THR A 276 -17.86 -21.90 7.49
CA THR A 276 -16.81 -21.95 8.52
C THR A 276 -15.41 -21.77 7.91
N ASP A 277 -15.35 -21.46 6.61
CA ASP A 277 -14.12 -21.22 5.87
C ASP A 277 -13.43 -19.89 6.26
N TYR A 278 -12.13 -19.84 5.98
CA TYR A 278 -11.27 -18.69 6.21
C TYR A 278 -11.33 -17.68 5.05
N GLY A 279 -10.83 -16.47 5.28
CA GLY A 279 -10.64 -15.46 4.24
C GLY A 279 -11.92 -14.73 3.83
N ARG A 280 -13.01 -14.85 4.61
CA ARG A 280 -14.23 -14.04 4.41
C ARG A 280 -14.08 -12.69 5.11
N CYS A 281 -14.53 -11.63 4.45
CA CYS A 281 -14.65 -10.32 5.10
C CYS A 281 -15.94 -10.27 5.92
N SER A 282 -15.83 -9.77 7.15
CA SER A 282 -16.93 -9.57 8.08
C SER A 282 -16.76 -8.23 8.79
N ARG A 283 -17.87 -7.68 9.28
CA ARG A 283 -17.86 -6.44 10.07
C ARG A 283 -18.91 -6.51 11.17
N PRO A 284 -18.64 -5.96 12.36
CA PRO A 284 -19.59 -5.96 13.47
C PRO A 284 -20.70 -4.93 13.22
N LEU A 285 -21.92 -5.28 13.64
CA LEU A 285 -23.12 -4.44 13.55
C LEU A 285 -23.91 -4.56 14.85
N PHE A 286 -24.70 -3.52 15.18
CA PHE A 286 -25.66 -3.62 16.26
C PHE A 286 -26.87 -4.44 15.85
N ILE A 287 -27.39 -5.24 16.77
CA ILE A 287 -28.57 -6.07 16.54
C ILE A 287 -29.83 -5.24 16.89
N VAL A 288 -30.82 -5.30 16.00
CA VAL A 288 -32.13 -4.69 16.18
C VAL A 288 -33.16 -5.80 16.38
N GLU A 289 -33.97 -5.69 17.43
CA GLU A 289 -35.10 -6.58 17.67
C GLU A 289 -36.35 -5.72 17.92
N LYS A 290 -37.45 -6.01 17.21
CA LYS A 290 -38.72 -5.27 17.31
C LYS A 290 -38.53 -3.74 17.17
N GLN A 291 -37.81 -3.32 16.14
CA GLN A 291 -37.47 -1.90 15.88
C GLN A 291 -36.77 -1.17 17.02
N ARG A 292 -36.09 -1.91 17.92
CA ARG A 292 -35.29 -1.32 18.99
C ARG A 292 -33.88 -1.91 18.99
N LEU A 293 -32.89 -1.05 19.18
CA LEU A 293 -31.52 -1.46 19.40
C LEU A 293 -31.43 -2.27 20.70
N LEU A 294 -30.77 -3.43 20.65
CA LEU A 294 -30.55 -4.24 21.85
C LEU A 294 -29.56 -3.58 22.82
N ILE A 295 -28.59 -2.82 22.31
CA ILE A 295 -27.63 -2.08 23.12
C ILE A 295 -28.35 -0.95 23.88
N LYS A 296 -28.19 -0.91 25.20
CA LYS A 296 -28.78 0.11 26.06
C LYS A 296 -27.71 1.05 26.59
N LYS A 297 -28.12 2.26 27.00
CA LYS A 297 -27.22 3.24 27.64
C LYS A 297 -26.50 2.66 28.87
N LYS A 298 -27.14 1.77 29.63
CA LYS A 298 -26.50 1.06 30.75
C LYS A 298 -25.32 0.18 30.32
N ASP A 299 -25.40 -0.45 29.14
CA ASP A 299 -24.36 -1.32 28.61
C ASP A 299 -23.19 -0.45 28.14
N ILE A 300 -23.50 0.70 27.52
CA ILE A 300 -22.53 1.74 27.19
C ILE A 300 -21.84 2.25 28.46
N GLN A 301 -22.58 2.57 29.53
CA GLN A 301 -22.01 3.01 30.82
C GLN A 301 -21.11 1.95 31.46
N LYS A 302 -21.50 0.66 31.39
CA LYS A 302 -20.65 -0.46 31.83
C LYS A 302 -19.36 -0.58 31.01
N LEU A 303 -19.42 -0.32 29.71
CA LEU A 303 -18.25 -0.26 28.83
C LEU A 303 -17.40 1.01 29.08
N GLN A 304 -18.04 2.13 29.42
CA GLN A 304 -17.44 3.45 29.67
C GLN A 304 -16.83 3.63 31.07
N GLN A 305 -17.07 2.72 32.03
CA GLN A 305 -16.28 2.67 33.28
C GLN A 305 -14.79 2.33 33.04
N ARG A 306 -14.36 2.22 31.77
CA ARG A 306 -12.96 2.21 31.32
C ARG A 306 -12.56 3.35 30.38
N ASP A 307 -13.41 4.35 30.12
CA ASP A 307 -13.08 5.71 29.67
C ASP A 307 -14.35 6.45 29.17
N LEU A 308 -14.49 7.73 29.57
CA LEU A 308 -15.67 8.57 29.38
C LEU A 308 -15.60 9.39 28.08
N VAL A 309 -16.58 9.25 27.18
CA VAL A 309 -17.24 10.36 26.44
C VAL A 309 -18.66 9.94 26.00
N SER A 310 -19.64 10.81 26.23
CA SER A 310 -21.06 10.63 25.85
C SER A 310 -21.30 10.72 24.34
N ALA A 311 -21.99 9.75 23.74
CA ALA A 311 -22.51 9.84 22.37
C ALA A 311 -23.99 10.26 22.36
N ARG A 312 -24.30 11.30 21.57
CA ARG A 312 -25.66 11.72 21.24
C ARG A 312 -26.29 10.73 20.27
N VAL A 313 -27.55 10.38 20.51
CA VAL A 313 -28.39 9.58 19.61
C VAL A 313 -29.20 10.57 18.79
N ASN A 314 -28.97 10.65 17.48
CA ASN A 314 -29.94 11.24 16.56
C ASN A 314 -30.78 10.11 15.97
N PRO A 315 -32.07 10.02 16.31
CA PRO A 315 -33.01 9.13 15.65
C PRO A 315 -33.60 9.88 14.45
N ASP A 316 -32.87 9.94 13.33
CA ASP A 316 -33.48 10.43 12.10
C ASP A 316 -34.18 9.27 11.36
N GLU A 317 -35.42 9.56 10.97
CA GLU A 317 -36.53 8.73 10.47
C GLU A 317 -36.17 7.34 9.89
N SER A 318 -36.71 6.29 10.52
CA SER A 318 -36.64 4.91 10.02
C SER A 318 -37.57 4.71 8.82
N TYR A 319 -37.00 4.59 7.61
CA TYR A 319 -37.76 4.32 6.37
C TYR A 319 -38.49 2.96 6.34
N SER A 320 -38.19 2.02 7.23
CA SER A 320 -38.73 0.65 7.22
C SER A 320 -38.93 0.08 8.62
N ASP A 321 -39.96 -0.73 8.79
CA ASP A 321 -40.30 -1.36 10.07
C ASP A 321 -39.69 -2.77 10.24
N THR A 322 -38.73 -3.15 9.39
CA THR A 322 -38.19 -4.53 9.34
C THR A 322 -36.67 -4.64 9.50
N TYR A 323 -36.01 -3.59 10.02
CA TYR A 323 -34.57 -3.63 10.29
C TYR A 323 -34.16 -4.78 11.24
N THR A 324 -33.07 -5.46 10.89
CA THR A 324 -32.47 -6.54 11.70
C THR A 324 -31.16 -6.15 12.35
N HIS A 325 -30.43 -5.21 11.75
CA HIS A 325 -29.14 -4.71 12.22
C HIS A 325 -29.03 -3.21 11.92
N CYS A 326 -28.17 -2.54 12.68
CA CYS A 326 -27.83 -1.13 12.51
C CYS A 326 -26.31 -0.97 12.42
N GLU A 327 -25.84 -0.05 11.59
CA GLU A 327 -24.44 0.36 11.54
C GLU A 327 -24.02 0.98 12.87
N ILE A 328 -22.77 0.74 13.28
CA ILE A 328 -22.21 1.37 14.49
C ILE A 328 -22.01 2.86 14.25
N HIS A 329 -21.40 3.20 13.11
CA HIS A 329 -21.22 4.57 12.65
C HIS A 329 -20.93 4.58 11.14
N PRO A 330 -21.58 5.44 10.33
CA PRO A 330 -21.43 5.43 8.86
C PRO A 330 -19.98 5.59 8.39
N SER A 331 -19.17 6.34 9.13
CA SER A 331 -17.79 6.62 8.73
C SER A 331 -16.84 5.43 8.75
N LEU A 332 -17.24 4.32 9.36
CA LEU A 332 -16.39 3.13 9.49
C LEU A 332 -16.19 2.42 8.16
N ILE A 333 -16.89 2.85 7.11
CA ILE A 333 -16.64 2.50 5.72
C ILE A 333 -15.27 2.98 5.21
N LEU A 334 -14.72 4.05 5.78
CA LEU A 334 -13.44 4.59 5.36
C LEU A 334 -12.29 3.67 5.82
N GLY A 335 -11.18 3.74 5.10
CA GLY A 335 -9.91 3.09 5.45
C GLY A 335 -9.06 3.98 6.35
N VAL A 336 -7.80 3.58 6.57
CA VAL A 336 -6.88 4.29 7.48
C VAL A 336 -6.55 5.67 6.93
N CYS A 337 -6.08 5.76 5.68
CA CYS A 337 -5.69 7.05 5.09
C CYS A 337 -6.89 7.96 4.87
N ALA A 338 -8.02 7.39 4.42
CA ALA A 338 -9.25 8.14 4.21
C ALA A 338 -9.82 8.72 5.52
N SER A 339 -9.57 8.09 6.66
CA SER A 339 -10.04 8.55 7.97
C SER A 339 -9.39 9.84 8.47
N ILE A 340 -8.24 10.23 7.90
CA ILE A 340 -7.46 11.42 8.31
C ILE A 340 -8.03 12.71 7.68
N ILE A 341 -8.83 12.57 6.63
CA ILE A 341 -9.41 13.68 5.87
C ILE A 341 -10.64 14.21 6.63
N PRO A 342 -10.66 15.50 7.03
CA PRO A 342 -11.83 16.11 7.64
C PRO A 342 -12.91 16.37 6.58
N PHE A 343 -14.17 16.34 7.01
CA PHE A 343 -15.35 16.55 6.16
C PHE A 343 -15.29 15.81 4.81
N PRO A 344 -15.14 14.47 4.83
CA PRO A 344 -15.00 13.69 3.61
C PRO A 344 -16.31 13.46 2.85
N ASP A 345 -17.35 14.15 3.23
CA ASP A 345 -18.67 14.23 2.62
C ASP A 345 -18.86 15.55 1.83
N HIS A 346 -17.99 16.55 2.04
CA HIS A 346 -18.10 17.89 1.44
C HIS A 346 -17.14 18.14 0.27
N ASN A 347 -16.36 17.16 -0.17
CA ASN A 347 -15.53 17.25 -1.38
C ASN A 347 -16.03 16.28 -2.45
N GLN A 348 -15.53 16.44 -3.66
CA GLN A 348 -15.78 15.51 -4.76
C GLN A 348 -14.93 14.23 -4.62
N VAL A 349 -15.53 13.06 -4.95
CA VAL A 349 -14.97 11.71 -4.78
C VAL A 349 -13.53 11.57 -5.35
N SER A 350 -13.28 12.11 -6.54
CA SER A 350 -11.97 12.02 -7.22
C SER A 350 -10.80 12.56 -6.39
N PHE A 351 -11.04 13.63 -5.62
CA PHE A 351 -10.00 14.25 -4.78
C PHE A 351 -9.75 13.48 -3.47
N TYR A 352 -10.66 12.59 -3.05
CA TYR A 352 -10.37 11.61 -1.98
C TYR A 352 -9.45 10.51 -2.46
N VAL A 353 -9.68 10.05 -3.69
CA VAL A 353 -8.85 9.01 -4.32
C VAL A 353 -7.45 9.60 -4.55
N GLU A 354 -7.31 10.76 -5.19
CA GLU A 354 -5.99 11.41 -5.36
C GLU A 354 -5.26 11.64 -4.03
N ASN A 355 -5.98 12.06 -2.99
CA ASN A 355 -5.44 12.18 -1.64
C ASN A 355 -4.87 10.87 -1.14
N THR A 356 -5.69 9.81 -1.13
CA THR A 356 -5.33 8.49 -0.57
C THR A 356 -4.29 7.73 -1.40
N CYS A 357 -4.30 7.90 -2.73
CA CYS A 357 -3.27 7.43 -3.68
C CYS A 357 -1.87 7.96 -3.36
N HIS A 358 -1.79 9.18 -2.82
CA HIS A 358 -0.57 9.92 -2.58
C HIS A 358 -0.17 10.03 -1.09
N TYR A 359 -0.73 9.18 -0.20
CA TYR A 359 -0.14 8.91 1.12
C TYR A 359 1.16 8.05 1.02
N PRO A 360 2.20 8.51 0.31
CA PRO A 360 3.48 8.67 0.96
C PRO A 360 3.60 10.12 1.44
N ILE A 361 2.67 10.54 2.31
CA ILE A 361 2.94 11.64 3.24
C ILE A 361 4.15 11.21 4.06
N ALA A 362 5.04 12.15 4.24
CA ALA A 362 6.25 11.97 4.99
C ALA A 362 6.08 12.51 6.43
N PHE A 363 6.90 11.92 7.30
CA PHE A 363 7.30 12.39 8.63
C PHE A 363 6.34 12.10 9.79
N ILE A 364 6.90 11.62 10.90
CA ILE A 364 6.41 11.61 12.30
C ILE A 364 7.67 11.83 13.13
N LEU A 365 7.55 12.61 14.20
CA LEU A 365 8.59 12.78 15.21
C LEU A 365 8.62 11.62 16.20
N TRP A 366 9.78 11.48 16.82
CA TRP A 366 10.12 10.59 17.92
C TRP A 366 9.22 10.86 19.15
N ALA A 367 8.06 10.21 19.24
CA ALA A 367 7.28 10.13 20.47
C ALA A 367 7.36 8.69 20.99
N HIS A 368 8.25 8.50 21.98
CA HIS A 368 8.39 7.30 22.81
C HIS A 368 8.34 5.94 22.09
N GLY A 369 9.50 5.49 21.59
CA GLY A 369 9.81 4.07 21.40
C GLY A 369 9.01 3.32 20.32
N ASN A 370 9.74 2.83 19.30
CA ASN A 370 9.41 1.66 18.45
C ASN A 370 9.00 1.84 16.99
N VAL A 371 9.12 3.01 16.34
CA VAL A 371 9.14 3.05 14.85
C VAL A 371 10.25 3.94 14.32
N SER A 372 11.36 3.33 13.91
CA SER A 372 12.52 3.99 13.31
C SER A 372 12.18 4.46 11.87
N CYS A 373 11.93 5.75 11.67
CA CYS A 373 11.81 6.35 10.33
C CYS A 373 13.15 6.97 9.90
N LEU A 374 13.48 6.89 8.61
CA LEU A 374 14.71 7.44 7.99
C LEU A 374 14.64 8.95 7.73
N ASN A 375 13.51 9.57 8.01
CA ASN A 375 13.17 10.89 7.53
C ASN A 375 12.36 11.52 8.67
N SER A 376 12.86 12.59 9.30
CA SER A 376 12.20 13.23 10.47
C SER A 376 12.11 14.74 10.30
N LEU A 377 10.96 15.32 10.67
CA LEU A 377 10.81 16.75 10.90
C LEU A 377 11.40 17.12 12.27
N HIS A 378 11.90 18.35 12.41
CA HIS A 378 12.44 18.84 13.69
C HIS A 378 11.35 19.17 14.71
N VAL A 379 10.18 19.64 14.28
CA VAL A 379 9.02 19.88 15.16
C VAL A 379 7.74 19.37 14.47
N THR A 380 6.78 18.85 15.25
CA THR A 380 5.47 18.34 14.78
C THR A 380 4.38 18.82 15.72
N ARG A 381 3.16 19.03 15.23
CA ARG A 381 2.03 19.49 16.04
C ARG A 381 0.75 18.69 15.75
N ILE A 382 -0.17 18.71 16.70
CA ILE A 382 -1.46 17.99 16.68
C ILE A 382 -2.48 18.83 15.91
N SER A 383 -3.00 18.34 14.75
CA SER A 383 -4.11 18.96 13.98
C SER A 383 -5.15 19.65 14.88
N LEU A 384 -5.73 20.79 14.47
CA LEU A 384 -6.79 21.42 15.28
C LEU A 384 -8.10 20.66 15.15
N LEU A 385 -8.35 20.14 13.95
CA LEU A 385 -9.59 19.48 13.61
C LEU A 385 -9.38 17.98 13.54
N TRP A 386 -10.11 17.28 14.39
CA TRP A 386 -10.00 15.84 14.60
C TRP A 386 -11.21 15.12 14.08
N VAL A 387 -10.93 14.00 13.42
CA VAL A 387 -11.93 13.00 13.14
C VAL A 387 -11.87 11.98 14.28
N SER A 388 -12.96 11.81 15.02
CA SER A 388 -13.07 11.01 16.27
C SER A 388 -12.80 9.49 16.15
N LYS A 389 -12.24 9.03 15.03
CA LYS A 389 -12.31 7.63 14.57
C LYS A 389 -11.11 6.75 14.97
N LEU A 390 -10.00 7.31 15.44
CA LEU A 390 -8.78 6.55 15.76
C LEU A 390 -8.02 7.16 16.96
N TRP A 391 -8.16 6.55 18.14
CA TRP A 391 -7.51 6.96 19.40
C TRP A 391 -5.97 6.92 19.34
N GLY A 392 -5.37 6.10 18.46
CA GLY A 392 -3.91 6.01 18.30
C GLY A 392 -3.26 7.12 17.45
N PHE A 393 -4.05 7.94 16.74
CA PHE A 393 -3.49 9.05 15.96
C PHE A 393 -3.05 10.20 16.87
N MET A 394 -3.61 10.30 18.09
CA MET A 394 -3.31 11.35 19.06
C MET A 394 -1.86 11.35 19.54
N SER A 395 -1.23 10.17 19.65
CA SER A 395 0.14 10.01 20.18
C SER A 395 1.26 10.09 19.13
N LEU A 396 0.93 9.95 17.84
CA LEU A 396 1.92 9.73 16.76
C LEU A 396 1.65 10.65 15.56
N THR A 397 1.34 11.93 15.82
CA THR A 397 1.01 12.87 14.75
C THR A 397 2.21 13.23 13.89
N SER A 398 1.94 13.33 12.58
CA SER A 398 2.93 13.31 11.50
C SER A 398 3.48 14.66 11.07
N ASN A 399 2.76 15.76 11.25
CA ASN A 399 3.16 17.03 10.64
C ASN A 399 2.64 18.21 11.46
N PHE A 400 3.19 19.40 11.19
CA PHE A 400 2.85 20.65 11.86
C PHE A 400 1.40 21.11 11.67
N VAL A 401 1.03 22.06 12.53
CA VAL A 401 -0.25 22.77 12.58
C VAL A 401 0.04 24.25 12.42
N TRP A 402 -0.90 24.92 11.75
CA TRP A 402 -0.94 26.31 11.33
C TRP A 402 -0.08 26.49 10.07
N TYR A 403 -0.67 27.00 8.99
CA TYR A 403 -0.87 28.43 8.82
C TYR A 403 -2.03 28.84 7.93
N VAL A 404 -2.28 30.14 8.01
CA VAL A 404 -3.39 30.89 7.47
C VAL A 404 -3.39 30.89 5.94
N GLU A 405 -4.39 30.23 5.34
CA GLU A 405 -4.61 30.24 3.91
C GLU A 405 -5.29 31.55 3.50
N VAL A 406 -4.63 32.30 2.62
CA VAL A 406 -5.18 33.48 1.95
C VAL A 406 -5.50 33.12 0.51
N CYS A 407 -6.76 33.27 0.12
CA CYS A 407 -7.18 33.19 -1.27
C CYS A 407 -7.03 34.57 -1.95
N PHE A 408 -5.95 34.78 -2.70
CA PHE A 408 -5.68 36.05 -3.40
C PHE A 408 -5.46 35.85 -4.92
N PRO A 409 -5.99 36.72 -5.78
CA PRO A 409 -5.62 36.76 -7.19
C PRO A 409 -4.30 37.52 -7.37
N SER A 410 -3.15 36.83 -7.32
CA SER A 410 -1.86 37.37 -7.74
C SER A 410 -1.48 36.82 -9.12
N ARG A 411 -0.92 37.67 -10.01
CA ARG A 411 -0.53 37.26 -11.39
C ARG A 411 0.45 36.09 -11.46
N ILE A 412 1.18 35.83 -10.37
CA ILE A 412 2.23 34.81 -10.32
C ILE A 412 1.69 33.46 -9.77
N SER A 413 0.45 33.41 -9.27
CA SER A 413 -0.19 32.15 -8.84
C SER A 413 -1.00 31.45 -9.94
N CYS A 414 -0.86 31.88 -11.20
CA CYS A 414 -1.59 31.30 -12.33
C CYS A 414 -1.11 29.87 -12.67
N GLY A 415 -1.97 28.87 -12.45
CA GLY A 415 -1.71 27.45 -12.71
C GLY A 415 -1.91 26.58 -11.45
N HIS A 416 -1.85 25.26 -11.58
CA HIS A 416 -1.89 24.31 -10.43
C HIS A 416 -0.68 24.42 -9.47
N ALA A 417 0.13 25.45 -9.61
CA ALA A 417 1.37 25.66 -8.90
C ALA A 417 1.30 27.01 -8.17
N LEU A 418 1.98 27.06 -7.02
CA LEU A 418 2.35 28.23 -6.23
C LEU A 418 1.59 28.40 -4.92
N PHE A 419 2.22 27.86 -3.88
CA PHE A 419 2.21 28.41 -2.53
C PHE A 419 3.25 29.55 -2.46
N TYR A 420 2.90 30.69 -1.86
CA TYR A 420 3.87 31.68 -1.41
C TYR A 420 4.22 31.39 0.04
N LEU A 421 5.50 31.17 0.35
CA LEU A 421 5.96 30.94 1.72
C LEU A 421 6.61 32.19 2.34
N LEU A 422 6.33 32.45 3.62
CA LEU A 422 7.03 33.45 4.42
C LEU A 422 8.48 33.01 4.73
N THR A 423 9.47 33.85 4.47
CA THR A 423 10.92 33.57 4.65
C THR A 423 11.33 33.50 6.12
N VAL A 424 10.66 34.23 7.03
CA VAL A 424 11.04 34.29 8.46
C VAL A 424 10.83 32.95 9.18
N PHE A 425 9.92 32.10 8.69
CA PHE A 425 9.63 30.78 9.26
C PHE A 425 10.55 29.64 8.77
N VAL A 426 11.43 29.93 7.81
CA VAL A 426 12.34 28.97 7.16
C VAL A 426 13.49 28.51 8.08
N ALA A 427 13.78 29.24 9.16
CA ALA A 427 14.94 28.97 10.01
C ALA A 427 14.82 27.75 10.96
N THR A 428 13.62 27.23 11.28
CA THR A 428 13.49 26.13 12.27
C THR A 428 12.36 25.11 12.04
N LEU A 429 11.24 25.45 11.39
CA LEU A 429 10.01 24.65 11.51
C LEU A 429 9.84 23.47 10.54
N PHE A 430 10.48 23.49 9.36
CA PHE A 430 10.41 22.40 8.38
C PHE A 430 11.78 21.80 8.06
N LEU A 431 12.74 21.94 8.98
CA LEU A 431 14.03 21.30 8.85
C LEU A 431 13.81 19.78 8.85
N LEU A 432 14.20 19.16 7.75
CA LEU A 432 14.12 17.71 7.58
C LEU A 432 15.47 17.09 7.84
N GLY A 433 15.58 16.24 8.87
CA GLY A 433 16.66 15.29 8.97
C GLY A 433 16.40 14.14 7.99
N TYR A 434 17.08 14.18 6.84
CA TYR A 434 17.14 13.06 5.90
C TYR A 434 18.24 12.10 6.34
N ILE A 435 17.91 10.84 6.57
CA ILE A 435 18.86 9.82 7.00
C ILE A 435 19.05 8.80 5.87
N GLY A 436 20.21 8.87 5.21
CA GLY A 436 20.68 7.81 4.33
C GLY A 436 21.32 6.68 5.15
N LEU A 437 20.78 5.46 5.04
CA LEU A 437 21.47 4.26 5.55
C LEU A 437 22.23 3.60 4.40
N ARG A 438 23.54 3.42 4.57
CA ARG A 438 24.36 2.60 3.69
C ARG A 438 24.99 1.46 4.48
N SER A 439 24.96 0.27 3.89
CA SER A 439 25.47 -0.94 4.52
C SER A 439 26.26 -1.76 3.51
N ILE A 440 27.43 -2.26 3.90
CA ILE A 440 28.30 -3.05 3.03
C ILE A 440 28.84 -4.25 3.79
N LEU A 441 28.79 -5.42 3.14
CA LEU A 441 29.53 -6.61 3.57
C LEU A 441 31.00 -6.53 3.11
N SER A 442 31.92 -6.75 4.04
CA SER A 442 33.34 -6.93 3.74
C SER A 442 33.80 -8.31 4.22
N PRO A 443 34.27 -9.19 3.32
CA PRO A 443 34.85 -10.46 3.73
C PRO A 443 36.17 -10.27 4.48
N GLU A 444 37.07 -9.42 3.98
CA GLU A 444 38.38 -9.17 4.60
C GLU A 444 38.92 -7.77 4.24
N THR A 445 39.79 -7.26 5.11
CA THR A 445 40.74 -6.12 4.98
C THR A 445 40.39 -4.74 5.56
N SER A 446 41.47 -4.17 6.12
CA SER A 446 41.63 -2.95 6.90
C SER A 446 41.16 -1.70 6.17
N CYS A 447 40.25 -0.99 6.82
CA CYS A 447 39.81 0.32 6.39
C CYS A 447 40.85 1.33 6.95
N ASN A 448 41.48 2.18 6.13
CA ASN A 448 42.39 3.24 6.57
C ASN A 448 41.78 4.61 6.24
N TYR A 449 41.07 5.18 7.21
CA TYR A 449 40.74 6.61 7.38
C TYR A 449 40.24 6.73 8.83
N SER A 450 41.13 7.14 9.74
CA SER A 450 41.22 6.70 11.16
C SER A 450 41.62 5.22 11.29
N SER A 451 42.20 4.83 12.43
CA SER A 451 42.77 3.48 12.69
C SER A 451 41.81 2.29 12.46
N ASN A 452 40.51 2.55 12.25
CA ASN A 452 39.46 1.57 11.95
C ASN A 452 38.73 1.82 10.61
N GLY A 453 39.10 2.86 9.86
CA GLY A 453 38.61 3.24 8.52
C GLY A 453 37.10 3.35 8.29
N ALA A 454 36.37 3.67 9.34
CA ALA A 454 35.12 4.37 9.23
C ALA A 454 35.31 5.82 9.67
N PHE A 455 34.58 6.75 9.05
CA PHE A 455 34.62 8.16 9.43
C PHE A 455 34.16 8.34 10.88
N ALA A 456 34.84 9.23 11.60
CA ALA A 456 34.42 9.66 12.93
C ALA A 456 33.02 10.29 12.87
N LEU A 457 32.24 10.10 13.93
CA LEU A 457 30.94 10.75 14.10
C LEU A 457 31.07 12.25 13.85
N GLN A 458 30.03 12.86 13.28
CA GLN A 458 29.93 14.31 13.08
C GLN A 458 30.87 14.94 12.04
N THR A 459 31.51 14.15 11.19
CA THR A 459 32.26 14.70 10.04
C THR A 459 31.30 15.16 8.94
N ALA A 460 31.52 16.39 8.46
CA ALA A 460 30.86 16.91 7.26
C ALA A 460 31.40 16.17 6.03
N SER A 461 30.50 15.70 5.17
CA SER A 461 30.83 14.90 3.99
C SER A 461 30.16 15.48 2.74
N GLY A 462 30.99 15.82 1.76
CA GLY A 462 30.58 16.45 0.49
C GLY A 462 30.74 15.54 -0.72
N TRP A 463 30.74 16.14 -1.91
CA TRP A 463 31.07 15.47 -3.17
C TRP A 463 32.46 14.82 -3.10
N HIS A 464 32.60 13.61 -3.67
CA HIS A 464 33.83 12.80 -3.70
C HIS A 464 34.35 12.25 -2.36
N TYR A 465 33.67 12.50 -1.23
CA TYR A 465 34.07 11.88 0.02
C TYR A 465 33.73 10.39 0.01
N VAL A 466 34.78 9.57 0.10
CA VAL A 466 34.68 8.14 0.38
C VAL A 466 34.10 8.00 1.79
N ILE A 467 33.04 7.22 1.98
CA ILE A 467 32.46 6.96 3.32
C ILE A 467 33.02 5.65 3.89
N ILE A 468 33.27 4.68 3.01
CA ILE A 468 33.77 3.35 3.35
C ILE A 468 34.95 3.05 2.42
N GLY A 469 36.17 3.01 2.97
CA GLY A 469 37.38 2.65 2.24
C GLY A 469 37.57 1.13 2.19
N LYS A 470 36.99 0.47 1.18
CA LYS A 470 37.10 -0.98 1.00
C LYS A 470 38.14 -1.29 -0.07
N THR A 471 39.09 -2.17 0.23
CA THR A 471 40.06 -2.67 -0.74
C THR A 471 39.92 -4.17 -0.95
N THR A 472 40.29 -4.69 -2.11
CA THR A 472 40.44 -6.13 -2.35
C THR A 472 41.86 -6.44 -2.81
N PRO A 473 42.53 -7.47 -2.28
CA PRO A 473 43.82 -7.89 -2.81
C PRO A 473 43.67 -8.31 -4.27
N ILE A 474 44.66 -7.96 -5.10
CA ILE A 474 44.72 -8.44 -6.49
C ILE A 474 45.42 -9.80 -6.47
N ALA A 475 44.82 -10.81 -7.10
CA ALA A 475 45.44 -12.13 -7.21
C ALA A 475 46.75 -12.03 -8.01
N GLN A 476 47.82 -12.68 -7.53
CA GLN A 476 49.15 -12.60 -8.16
C GLN A 476 49.24 -13.34 -9.51
N ASP A 477 48.23 -14.13 -9.88
CA ASP A 477 48.25 -14.96 -11.10
C ASP A 477 48.03 -14.16 -12.41
N ASP A 478 47.51 -12.92 -12.34
CA ASP A 478 47.33 -12.05 -13.53
C ASP A 478 48.60 -11.26 -13.89
N ALA A 479 49.68 -11.37 -13.10
CA ALA A 479 50.92 -10.65 -13.30
C ALA A 479 51.91 -11.47 -14.13
N GLN A 480 51.76 -11.46 -15.46
CA GLN A 480 52.86 -11.80 -16.35
C GLN A 480 54.00 -10.76 -16.16
N GLY A 481 54.96 -11.08 -15.30
CA GLY A 481 56.36 -10.63 -15.41
C GLY A 481 56.74 -9.23 -14.91
N GLN A 482 55.83 -8.43 -14.33
CA GLN A 482 56.22 -7.18 -13.65
C GLN A 482 55.58 -7.10 -12.26
N ALA A 483 56.39 -6.80 -11.25
CA ALA A 483 55.90 -6.48 -9.91
C ALA A 483 54.90 -5.32 -10.01
N SER A 484 53.61 -5.63 -9.91
CA SER A 484 52.57 -4.61 -9.89
C SER A 484 52.87 -3.64 -8.74
N ARG A 485 53.01 -2.35 -9.06
CA ARG A 485 53.18 -1.25 -8.09
C ARG A 485 52.06 -1.22 -7.02
N TYR A 486 50.94 -1.89 -7.28
CA TYR A 486 49.76 -1.93 -6.42
C TYR A 486 49.37 -3.37 -6.09
N THR A 487 49.26 -3.67 -4.80
CA THR A 487 48.90 -4.99 -4.26
C THR A 487 47.39 -5.14 -3.97
N ARG A 488 46.65 -4.04 -3.99
CA ARG A 488 45.21 -3.99 -3.69
C ARG A 488 44.48 -3.10 -4.69
N ARG A 489 43.27 -3.51 -5.07
CA ARG A 489 42.31 -2.75 -5.87
C ARG A 489 41.32 -2.03 -4.95
N ASP A 490 40.99 -0.79 -5.26
CA ASP A 490 40.01 -0.01 -4.51
C ASP A 490 38.56 -0.36 -4.92
N HIS A 491 37.72 -0.61 -3.93
CA HIS A 491 36.27 -0.82 -4.04
C HIS A 491 35.53 0.06 -3.02
N SER A 492 36.13 1.20 -2.68
CA SER A 492 35.56 2.18 -1.79
C SER A 492 34.18 2.67 -2.27
N THR A 493 33.35 3.05 -1.30
CA THR A 493 32.02 3.59 -1.57
C THR A 493 31.96 5.05 -1.14
N SER A 494 31.74 5.93 -2.11
CA SER A 494 31.57 7.36 -1.93
C SER A 494 30.11 7.78 -1.79
N LEU A 495 29.90 8.99 -1.28
CA LEU A 495 28.59 9.65 -1.39
C LEU A 495 28.19 9.81 -2.85
N ARG A 496 26.87 9.80 -3.09
CA ARG A 496 26.37 10.14 -4.43
C ARG A 496 26.62 11.62 -4.66
N HIS A 497 26.86 11.94 -5.91
CA HIS A 497 26.95 13.30 -6.44
C HIS A 497 25.90 14.25 -5.81
N SER A 498 24.60 14.06 -6.01
CA SER A 498 23.61 15.01 -5.45
C SER A 498 23.38 14.95 -3.92
N GLU A 499 24.14 14.17 -3.16
CA GLU A 499 23.94 13.96 -1.73
C GLU A 499 25.05 14.64 -0.92
N THR A 500 24.66 15.54 -0.02
CA THR A 500 25.54 16.14 0.99
C THR A 500 24.96 15.85 2.37
N GLY A 501 25.82 15.68 3.37
CA GLY A 501 25.36 15.41 4.73
C GLY A 501 26.48 15.19 5.73
N MET A 502 26.09 14.82 6.94
CA MET A 502 26.97 14.60 8.08
C MET A 502 26.79 13.17 8.57
N VAL A 503 27.89 12.49 8.94
CA VAL A 503 27.79 11.14 9.51
C VAL A 503 27.13 11.21 10.89
N ASP A 504 26.01 10.51 11.03
CA ASP A 504 25.17 10.49 12.22
C ASP A 504 25.47 9.29 13.11
N GLN A 505 25.58 8.10 12.53
CA GLN A 505 25.89 6.88 13.27
C GLN A 505 26.70 5.92 12.41
N VAL A 506 27.76 5.35 12.99
CA VAL A 506 28.52 4.25 12.40
C VAL A 506 28.30 3.03 13.27
N LEU A 507 27.82 1.94 12.68
CA LEU A 507 27.70 0.65 13.32
C LEU A 507 28.67 -0.33 12.67
N LEU A 508 29.55 -0.88 13.49
CA LEU A 508 30.44 -1.98 13.14
C LEU A 508 29.88 -3.23 13.82
N THR A 509 29.57 -4.25 13.04
CA THR A 509 29.06 -5.54 13.55
C THR A 509 29.62 -6.66 12.69
N THR A 510 29.41 -7.91 13.10
CA THR A 510 29.60 -9.08 12.26
C THR A 510 28.25 -9.59 11.78
N ASN A 511 28.21 -10.17 10.58
CA ASN A 511 27.05 -10.85 10.06
C ASN A 511 26.98 -12.29 10.59
N ALA A 512 25.86 -12.98 10.31
CA ALA A 512 25.67 -14.38 10.68
C ALA A 512 26.77 -15.32 10.12
N ASP A 513 27.42 -14.93 9.02
CA ASP A 513 28.52 -15.68 8.40
C ASP A 513 29.91 -15.32 9.01
N GLY A 514 29.96 -14.57 10.12
CA GLY A 514 31.19 -14.12 10.76
C GLY A 514 31.92 -12.98 10.05
N LEU A 515 31.46 -12.56 8.87
CA LEU A 515 32.07 -11.49 8.09
C LEU A 515 31.82 -10.12 8.74
N ARG A 516 32.82 -9.24 8.68
CA ARG A 516 32.70 -7.86 9.15
C ARG A 516 31.69 -7.09 8.30
N PHE A 517 30.81 -6.34 8.96
CA PHE A 517 29.73 -5.58 8.37
C PHE A 517 29.71 -4.16 8.92
N VAL A 518 29.72 -3.21 8.00
CA VAL A 518 29.73 -1.79 8.34
C VAL A 518 28.45 -1.15 7.85
N LYS A 519 27.76 -0.45 8.74
CA LYS A 519 26.57 0.34 8.43
C LYS A 519 26.79 1.79 8.84
N VAL A 520 26.83 2.68 7.85
CA VAL A 520 26.99 4.11 8.07
C VAL A 520 25.68 4.81 7.79
N ARG A 521 25.29 5.68 8.71
CA ARG A 521 24.09 6.50 8.69
C ARG A 521 24.50 7.95 8.48
N VAL A 522 24.04 8.56 7.40
CA VAL A 522 24.35 9.96 7.04
C VAL A 522 23.08 10.79 7.16
N ARG A 523 23.15 11.91 7.87
CA ARG A 523 22.06 12.85 8.08
C ARG A 523 22.28 14.12 7.26
N SER A 524 21.26 14.59 6.56
CA SER A 524 21.25 15.85 5.83
C SER A 524 20.06 16.69 6.28
N VAL A 525 20.23 18.00 6.43
CA VAL A 525 19.14 18.90 6.81
C VAL A 525 18.58 19.56 5.55
N ARG A 526 17.29 19.36 5.26
CA ARG A 526 16.64 19.94 4.07
C ARG A 526 15.67 21.07 4.44
N ILE A 527 16.04 22.28 4.07
CA ILE A 527 15.22 23.49 4.20
C ILE A 527 14.18 23.50 3.07
N PRO A 528 12.91 23.90 3.29
CA PRO A 528 11.95 24.11 2.20
C PRO A 528 12.43 25.17 1.24
N GLN A 529 12.33 24.88 -0.06
CA GLN A 529 12.74 25.79 -1.11
C GLN A 529 11.76 25.77 -2.28
N ILE A 530 11.97 26.70 -3.21
CA ILE A 530 11.19 26.78 -4.45
C ILE A 530 11.23 25.44 -5.19
N GLY A 531 10.05 24.98 -5.58
CA GLY A 531 9.75 23.73 -6.28
C GLY A 531 9.46 22.53 -5.36
N ASP A 532 9.69 22.62 -4.05
CA ASP A 532 9.31 21.55 -3.12
C ASP A 532 7.79 21.39 -3.08
N LYS A 533 7.32 20.15 -2.92
CA LYS A 533 5.89 19.85 -2.97
C LYS A 533 5.24 19.80 -1.59
N PHE A 534 4.10 20.47 -1.49
CA PHE A 534 3.21 20.46 -0.33
C PHE A 534 1.80 20.02 -0.75
N SER A 535 1.01 19.55 0.21
CA SER A 535 -0.37 19.14 0.02
C SER A 535 -1.25 19.54 1.21
N SER A 536 -2.48 19.98 0.94
CA SER A 536 -3.53 20.00 1.96
C SER A 536 -4.05 18.58 2.22
N ARG A 537 -4.87 18.39 3.26
CA ARG A 537 -5.61 17.13 3.49
C ARG A 537 -6.71 16.85 2.45
N HIS A 538 -7.00 17.82 1.58
CA HIS A 538 -8.11 17.80 0.61
C HIS A 538 -7.65 17.57 -0.84
N GLY A 539 -6.40 17.16 -1.04
CA GLY A 539 -5.90 16.71 -2.36
C GLY A 539 -5.35 17.85 -3.18
N GLN A 540 -5.24 19.03 -2.58
CA GLN A 540 -4.61 20.19 -3.18
C GLN A 540 -3.09 20.08 -3.03
N LYS A 541 -2.47 19.38 -3.98
CA LYS A 541 -1.02 19.32 -4.15
C LYS A 541 -0.52 20.50 -4.96
N GLY A 542 0.57 21.12 -4.50
CA GLY A 542 1.22 22.25 -5.17
C GLY A 542 2.71 22.29 -4.88
N THR A 543 3.46 23.02 -5.70
CA THR A 543 4.86 23.36 -5.44
C THR A 543 4.95 24.76 -4.84
N VAL A 544 5.95 24.98 -3.97
CA VAL A 544 6.38 26.34 -3.64
C VAL A 544 6.88 27.00 -4.91
N GLY A 545 6.45 28.21 -5.24
CA GLY A 545 7.00 28.88 -6.42
C GLY A 545 7.73 30.19 -6.11
N MET A 546 7.38 30.87 -5.02
CA MET A 546 8.13 32.03 -4.52
C MET A 546 8.10 32.06 -3.00
N THR A 547 9.06 32.77 -2.41
CA THR A 547 9.16 33.04 -0.98
C THR A 547 9.28 34.54 -0.74
N TYR A 548 8.51 35.07 0.20
CA TYR A 548 8.50 36.49 0.59
C TYR A 548 8.86 36.63 2.05
N THR A 549 9.63 37.65 2.41
CA THR A 549 9.89 37.95 3.83
C THR A 549 8.62 38.51 4.50
N GLN A 550 8.65 38.70 5.82
CA GLN A 550 7.45 39.06 6.57
C GLN A 550 6.92 40.45 6.23
N GLU A 551 7.84 41.36 5.95
CA GLU A 551 7.59 42.73 5.53
C GLU A 551 6.84 42.82 4.18
N ASP A 552 7.08 41.88 3.27
CA ASP A 552 6.48 41.89 1.94
C ASP A 552 5.08 41.24 1.92
N MET A 553 4.75 40.42 2.93
CA MET A 553 3.48 39.71 3.01
C MET A 553 2.33 40.64 3.42
N PRO A 554 1.12 40.40 2.91
CA PRO A 554 -0.05 41.12 3.38
C PRO A 554 -0.36 40.76 4.84
N TRP A 555 -0.88 41.70 5.60
CA TRP A 555 -1.17 41.52 7.03
C TRP A 555 -2.59 41.99 7.39
N THR A 556 -3.17 41.41 8.46
CA THR A 556 -4.49 41.79 9.00
C THR A 556 -4.41 42.95 9.98
N VAL A 557 -5.52 43.54 10.42
CA VAL A 557 -5.51 44.61 11.45
C VAL A 557 -4.76 44.22 12.73
N GLU A 558 -4.74 42.93 13.07
CA GLU A 558 -4.05 42.38 14.24
C GLU A 558 -2.55 42.16 14.03
N GLY A 559 -2.02 42.42 12.82
CA GLY A 559 -0.61 42.15 12.48
C GLY A 559 -0.35 40.70 12.04
N ILE A 560 -1.40 39.91 11.75
CA ILE A 560 -1.24 38.52 11.33
C ILE A 560 -0.88 38.48 9.84
N THR A 561 0.31 37.94 9.53
CA THR A 561 0.76 37.64 8.18
C THR A 561 0.50 36.16 7.85
N PRO A 562 -0.01 35.81 6.66
CA PRO A 562 -0.19 34.43 6.25
C PRO A 562 1.14 33.81 5.85
N ASP A 563 1.28 32.51 6.07
CA ASP A 563 2.50 31.79 5.73
C ASP A 563 2.37 31.03 4.43
N ILE A 564 1.13 30.75 3.99
CA ILE A 564 0.82 30.13 2.71
C ILE A 564 -0.33 30.90 2.05
N ILE A 565 -0.06 31.47 0.88
CA ILE A 565 -1.09 32.05 0.02
C ILE A 565 -1.41 31.04 -1.10
N VAL A 566 -2.70 30.79 -1.32
CA VAL A 566 -3.22 29.83 -2.31
C VAL A 566 -4.06 30.56 -3.35
N ASN A 567 -4.00 30.09 -4.60
CA ASN A 567 -4.85 30.64 -5.64
C ASN A 567 -6.32 30.21 -5.47
N PRO A 568 -7.29 31.15 -5.37
CA PRO A 568 -8.71 30.81 -5.30
C PRO A 568 -9.21 30.02 -6.51
N HIS A 569 -8.58 30.12 -7.69
CA HIS A 569 -8.97 29.38 -8.89
C HIS A 569 -8.86 27.84 -8.73
N ALA A 570 -8.11 27.36 -7.73
CA ALA A 570 -8.02 25.94 -7.42
C ALA A 570 -9.33 25.39 -6.82
N ILE A 571 -10.19 26.22 -6.23
CA ILE A 571 -11.36 25.76 -5.48
C ILE A 571 -12.55 25.44 -6.41
N PRO A 572 -12.98 26.30 -7.37
CA PRO A 572 -14.17 26.03 -8.17
C PRO A 572 -14.06 24.78 -9.04
N SER A 573 -12.89 24.56 -9.65
CA SER A 573 -12.65 23.40 -10.53
C SER A 573 -12.51 22.08 -9.76
N ARG A 574 -12.03 22.14 -8.51
CA ARG A 574 -11.78 20.95 -7.67
C ARG A 574 -12.89 20.67 -6.66
N MET A 575 -13.78 21.64 -6.43
CA MET A 575 -14.91 21.54 -5.51
C MET A 575 -14.51 21.01 -4.12
N THR A 576 -13.38 21.50 -3.59
CA THR A 576 -12.81 21.07 -2.30
C THR A 576 -13.35 21.92 -1.15
N ILE A 577 -14.68 21.93 -1.00
CA ILE A 577 -15.38 22.78 -0.02
C ILE A 577 -15.01 22.40 1.42
N GLY A 578 -14.70 21.13 1.66
CA GLY A 578 -14.23 20.66 2.97
C GLY A 578 -12.98 21.39 3.47
N GLN A 579 -12.10 21.85 2.58
CA GLN A 579 -10.92 22.65 2.95
C GLN A 579 -11.34 24.01 3.52
N LEU A 580 -12.32 24.66 2.89
CA LEU A 580 -12.87 25.93 3.39
C LEU A 580 -13.57 25.74 4.75
N ILE A 581 -14.29 24.63 4.93
CA ILE A 581 -14.92 24.30 6.22
C ILE A 581 -13.85 24.04 7.28
N GLU A 582 -12.77 23.34 6.93
CA GLU A 582 -11.61 23.12 7.80
C GLU A 582 -11.01 24.46 8.26
N CYS A 583 -10.81 25.42 7.35
CA CYS A 583 -10.32 26.76 7.68
C CYS A 583 -11.20 27.47 8.72
N ILE A 584 -12.52 27.46 8.52
CA ILE A 584 -13.44 28.20 9.39
C ILE A 584 -13.54 27.54 10.76
N MET A 585 -13.64 26.20 10.80
CA MET A 585 -13.77 25.48 12.06
C MET A 585 -12.45 25.40 12.84
N GLY A 586 -11.30 25.51 12.15
CA GLY A 586 -10.01 25.70 12.81
C GLY A 586 -9.89 27.03 13.56
N LYS A 587 -10.71 28.05 13.22
CA LYS A 587 -10.79 29.30 13.99
C LYS A 587 -11.67 29.17 15.24
N VAL A 588 -12.87 28.56 15.13
CA VAL A 588 -13.82 28.48 16.27
C VAL A 588 -14.73 27.24 16.20
N ASP A 589 -15.10 26.70 17.36
CA ASP A 589 -16.15 25.68 17.54
C ASP A 589 -17.56 26.32 17.41
N ASN A 590 -18.41 25.81 16.51
CA ASN A 590 -19.67 26.44 16.02
C ASN A 590 -19.50 27.66 15.07
N ILE A 591 -18.73 27.43 14.01
CA ILE A 591 -18.63 28.14 12.72
C ILE A 591 -19.09 29.61 12.79
N SER A 592 -20.27 29.98 12.29
CA SER A 592 -20.54 31.40 12.01
C SER A 592 -20.93 32.26 13.21
N ARG A 593 -21.72 31.74 14.16
CA ARG A 593 -22.16 32.55 15.32
C ARG A 593 -21.04 32.70 16.35
N ALA A 594 -20.22 31.67 16.52
CA ALA A 594 -19.10 31.73 17.44
C ALA A 594 -17.99 32.66 16.91
N LEU A 595 -17.70 32.63 15.60
CA LEU A 595 -16.82 33.61 14.96
C LEU A 595 -17.26 35.06 15.19
N HIS A 596 -18.55 35.35 15.01
CA HIS A 596 -19.09 36.70 15.23
C HIS A 596 -19.00 37.13 16.70
N LYS A 597 -19.20 36.21 17.65
CA LYS A 597 -19.01 36.50 19.08
C LYS A 597 -17.56 36.86 19.42
N CYS A 598 -16.60 36.31 18.69
CA CYS A 598 -15.18 36.62 18.82
C CYS A 598 -14.77 37.91 18.07
N GLY A 599 -15.70 38.65 17.46
CA GLY A 599 -15.40 39.89 16.74
C GLY A 599 -14.91 39.69 15.30
N TYR A 600 -14.86 38.44 14.80
CA TYR A 600 -14.51 38.14 13.41
C TYR A 600 -15.76 38.11 12.51
N GLN A 601 -15.56 38.32 11.21
CA GLN A 601 -16.64 38.19 10.23
C GLN A 601 -17.18 36.76 10.18
N MET A 602 -18.51 36.60 10.09
CA MET A 602 -19.24 35.32 10.15
C MET A 602 -18.79 34.25 9.15
N ARG A 603 -18.20 34.68 8.04
CA ARG A 603 -17.75 33.85 6.91
C ARG A 603 -16.23 33.70 6.84
N GLY A 604 -15.48 34.23 7.81
CA GLY A 604 -14.01 34.14 7.86
C GLY A 604 -13.26 35.07 6.89
N PHE A 605 -13.94 36.08 6.32
CA PHE A 605 -13.31 37.11 5.49
C PHE A 605 -12.76 38.25 6.36
N GLU A 606 -11.53 38.65 6.11
CA GLU A 606 -10.84 39.71 6.85
C GLU A 606 -10.32 40.81 5.93
N THR A 607 -10.20 42.02 6.48
CA THR A 607 -9.54 43.13 5.78
C THR A 607 -8.04 42.97 5.94
N MET A 608 -7.32 43.00 4.82
CA MET A 608 -5.87 42.93 4.78
C MET A 608 -5.25 44.16 4.12
N TYR A 609 -3.99 44.43 4.45
CA TYR A 609 -3.17 45.51 3.90
C TYR A 609 -2.05 44.93 3.04
N ASN A 610 -1.67 45.64 1.99
CA ASN A 610 -0.56 45.25 1.13
C ASN A 610 0.77 45.54 1.83
N GLY A 611 1.64 44.52 1.99
CA GLY A 611 2.96 44.66 2.62
C GLY A 611 3.88 45.67 1.95
N HIS A 612 3.76 45.86 0.62
CA HIS A 612 4.66 46.74 -0.14
C HIS A 612 4.23 48.22 -0.09
N THR A 613 2.92 48.49 -0.02
CA THR A 613 2.39 49.86 -0.14
C THR A 613 1.71 50.36 1.12
N GLY A 614 1.45 49.49 2.09
CA GLY A 614 0.64 49.78 3.29
C GLY A 614 -0.84 50.04 3.01
N ARG A 615 -1.26 50.07 1.74
CA ARG A 615 -2.65 50.35 1.36
C ARG A 615 -3.55 49.16 1.66
N ARG A 616 -4.77 49.45 2.12
CA ARG A 616 -5.83 48.45 2.30
C ARG A 616 -6.17 47.79 0.96
N LEU A 617 -6.27 46.47 0.96
CA LEU A 617 -6.75 45.70 -0.20
C LEU A 617 -8.25 45.96 -0.41
N THR A 618 -8.67 46.10 -1.67
CA THR A 618 -10.07 46.40 -2.03
C THR A 618 -11.01 45.26 -1.71
N ALA A 619 -10.58 44.02 -1.93
CA ALA A 619 -11.32 42.82 -1.58
C ALA A 619 -10.99 42.37 -0.15
N MET A 620 -12.01 41.90 0.57
CA MET A 620 -11.78 41.14 1.80
C MET A 620 -11.27 39.75 1.44
N ILE A 621 -10.34 39.26 2.25
CA ILE A 621 -9.60 38.03 1.98
C ILE A 621 -10.09 36.94 2.92
N PHE A 622 -10.39 35.77 2.37
CA PHE A 622 -10.70 34.60 3.18
C PHE A 622 -9.43 34.12 3.85
N LEU A 623 -9.50 33.99 5.18
CA LEU A 623 -8.35 33.75 6.03
C LEU A 623 -8.69 32.62 7.00
N GLY A 624 -7.86 31.59 7.11
CA GLY A 624 -8.08 30.57 8.13
C GLY A 624 -7.00 29.50 8.21
N PRO A 625 -6.84 28.86 9.37
CA PRO A 625 -5.84 27.83 9.58
C PRO A 625 -6.20 26.51 8.91
N THR A 626 -5.24 25.96 8.16
CA THR A 626 -5.40 24.68 7.47
C THR A 626 -4.22 23.76 7.78
N TYR A 627 -4.46 22.44 7.80
CA TYR A 627 -3.40 21.46 7.95
C TYR A 627 -2.72 21.13 6.61
N TYR A 628 -1.45 21.53 6.47
CA TYR A 628 -0.60 21.23 5.32
C TYR A 628 0.47 20.18 5.62
N GLN A 629 0.88 19.48 4.57
CA GLN A 629 1.83 18.37 4.63
C GLN A 629 2.94 18.60 3.60
N ARG A 630 4.20 18.42 4.01
CA ARG A 630 5.34 18.40 3.09
C ARG A 630 5.49 17.01 2.49
N LEU A 631 5.58 16.92 1.17
CA LEU A 631 5.73 15.65 0.46
C LEU A 631 7.22 15.27 0.34
N LYS A 632 7.51 13.98 0.22
CA LYS A 632 8.88 13.47 -0.02
C LYS A 632 9.52 13.92 -1.34
N HIS A 633 8.76 14.58 -2.19
CA HIS A 633 9.18 14.97 -3.54
C HIS A 633 9.91 16.31 -3.50
N MET A 634 11.16 16.28 -3.05
CA MET A 634 12.04 17.44 -2.98
C MET A 634 12.70 17.72 -4.33
N VAL A 635 13.02 18.98 -4.60
CA VAL A 635 13.62 19.43 -5.86
C VAL A 635 15.04 18.95 -6.02
N ASP A 636 15.84 19.00 -4.96
CA ASP A 636 17.24 18.55 -4.98
C ASP A 636 17.36 17.08 -5.43
N ASP A 637 16.37 16.26 -5.07
CA ASP A 637 16.29 14.84 -5.43
C ASP A 637 15.76 14.62 -6.85
N LYS A 638 15.35 15.68 -7.56
CA LYS A 638 14.81 15.65 -8.93
C LYS A 638 15.66 16.38 -9.98
N ILE A 639 16.35 17.46 -9.62
CA ILE A 639 17.25 18.18 -10.55
C ILE A 639 18.34 17.22 -11.07
N HIS A 640 18.42 17.10 -12.39
CA HIS A 640 19.42 16.28 -13.05
C HIS A 640 19.83 16.94 -14.37
N SER A 641 21.13 16.98 -14.63
CA SER A 641 21.71 17.51 -15.85
C SER A 641 22.96 16.73 -16.19
N ARG A 642 23.22 16.55 -17.49
CA ARG A 642 24.39 15.84 -18.00
C ARG A 642 24.95 16.60 -19.19
N GLY A 643 26.25 16.90 -19.15
CA GLY A 643 27.00 17.37 -20.32
C GLY A 643 27.56 16.18 -21.11
N ARG A 644 28.58 15.51 -20.55
CA ARG A 644 29.11 14.21 -20.99
C ARG A 644 29.24 13.31 -19.77
N GLY A 645 29.10 12.00 -19.96
CA GLY A 645 29.05 11.07 -18.84
C GLY A 645 29.28 9.63 -19.28
N PRO A 646 29.10 8.67 -18.36
CA PRO A 646 29.34 7.26 -18.65
C PRO A 646 28.42 6.73 -19.76
N VAL A 647 28.94 5.75 -20.50
CA VAL A 647 28.25 5.05 -21.57
C VAL A 647 28.11 3.57 -21.23
N GLN A 648 27.04 2.95 -21.71
CA GLN A 648 26.83 1.52 -21.57
C GLN A 648 27.80 0.77 -22.47
N ILE A 649 28.48 -0.26 -21.94
CA ILE A 649 29.52 -0.99 -22.68
C ILE A 649 28.96 -1.68 -23.93
N LEU A 650 27.74 -2.22 -23.83
CA LEU A 650 27.11 -2.98 -24.92
C LEU A 650 26.73 -2.10 -26.11
N THR A 651 26.01 -1.00 -25.87
CA THR A 651 25.45 -0.15 -26.94
C THR A 651 26.26 1.12 -27.19
N ARG A 652 27.20 1.46 -26.31
CA ARG A 652 27.93 2.74 -26.27
C ARG A 652 27.05 3.99 -26.12
N GLN A 653 25.76 3.80 -25.85
CA GLN A 653 24.82 4.88 -25.58
C GLN A 653 25.01 5.44 -24.16
N PRO A 654 24.59 6.68 -23.90
CA PRO A 654 24.50 7.23 -22.56
C PRO A 654 23.85 6.26 -21.56
N ALA A 655 24.48 6.05 -20.40
CA ALA A 655 23.92 5.20 -19.35
C ALA A 655 22.51 5.65 -18.92
N GLU A 656 21.69 4.73 -18.41
CA GLU A 656 20.37 5.06 -17.88
C GLU A 656 20.41 5.36 -16.37
N GLY A 657 19.54 6.27 -15.94
CA GLY A 657 19.24 6.55 -14.54
C GLY A 657 20.08 7.67 -13.94
N ARG A 658 19.40 8.60 -13.27
CA ARG A 658 19.99 9.76 -12.57
C ARG A 658 21.15 9.39 -11.64
N SER A 659 21.00 8.34 -10.83
CA SER A 659 22.02 7.96 -9.85
C SER A 659 23.35 7.49 -10.47
N ARG A 660 23.37 7.23 -11.78
CA ARG A 660 24.53 6.79 -12.55
C ARG A 660 25.01 7.86 -13.53
N ASP A 661 24.61 9.11 -13.34
CA ASP A 661 24.86 10.21 -14.28
C ASP A 661 24.33 9.89 -15.70
N GLY A 662 23.14 9.30 -15.74
CA GLY A 662 22.52 8.83 -16.97
C GLY A 662 21.95 9.94 -17.85
N GLY A 663 21.77 9.66 -19.14
CA GLY A 663 21.12 10.57 -20.09
C GLY A 663 19.60 10.63 -19.92
N LEU A 664 18.97 11.66 -20.52
CA LEU A 664 17.52 11.71 -20.72
C LEU A 664 17.17 11.06 -22.05
N ARG A 665 16.06 10.32 -22.09
CA ARG A 665 15.63 9.63 -23.30
C ARG A 665 14.92 10.63 -24.24
N PHE A 666 15.45 10.76 -25.45
CA PHE A 666 14.73 11.36 -26.58
C PHE A 666 13.98 10.24 -27.30
N GLY A 667 12.65 10.21 -27.14
CA GLY A 667 11.81 9.12 -27.58
C GLY A 667 11.28 9.28 -28.99
N GLU A 668 10.42 8.34 -29.36
CA GLU A 668 9.79 8.31 -30.67
C GLU A 668 8.87 9.52 -30.90
N MET A 669 8.10 9.89 -29.87
CA MET A 669 7.17 11.02 -29.96
C MET A 669 7.92 12.35 -30.09
N GLU A 670 9.03 12.52 -29.36
CA GLU A 670 9.87 13.72 -29.46
C GLU A 670 10.53 13.82 -30.85
N ARG A 671 10.96 12.69 -31.42
CA ARG A 671 11.44 12.63 -32.81
C ARG A 671 10.36 13.13 -33.77
N ASP A 672 9.15 12.59 -33.68
CA ASP A 672 8.08 12.91 -34.62
C ASP A 672 7.67 14.40 -34.53
N CYS A 673 7.71 14.98 -33.33
CA CYS A 673 7.51 16.42 -33.16
C CYS A 673 8.55 17.24 -33.95
N MET A 674 9.82 16.86 -33.89
CA MET A 674 10.88 17.58 -34.63
C MET A 674 10.81 17.34 -36.15
N ILE A 675 10.31 16.18 -36.58
CA ILE A 675 10.02 15.92 -38.00
C ILE A 675 8.91 16.87 -38.47
N ALA A 676 7.84 17.03 -37.69
CA ALA A 676 6.75 17.96 -38.01
C ALA A 676 7.22 19.42 -38.09
N HIS A 677 8.21 19.81 -37.28
CA HIS A 677 8.85 21.12 -37.38
C HIS A 677 9.82 21.28 -38.57
N GLY A 678 10.15 20.21 -39.29
CA GLY A 678 11.14 20.23 -40.38
C GLY A 678 12.59 20.39 -39.88
N ALA A 679 12.87 20.14 -38.61
CA ALA A 679 14.17 20.38 -37.98
C ALA A 679 15.14 19.19 -38.18
N ALA A 680 15.41 18.83 -39.43
CA ALA A 680 16.20 17.64 -39.79
C ALA A 680 17.63 17.66 -39.23
N HIS A 681 18.29 18.83 -39.22
CA HIS A 681 19.65 18.94 -38.69
C HIS A 681 19.70 18.69 -37.17
N PHE A 682 18.73 19.25 -36.43
CA PHE A 682 18.61 19.01 -34.99
C PHE A 682 18.34 17.53 -34.67
N LEU A 683 17.49 16.87 -35.46
CA LEU A 683 17.21 15.44 -35.32
C LEU A 683 18.47 14.60 -35.47
N LYS A 684 19.26 14.84 -36.52
CA LYS A 684 20.54 14.17 -36.73
C LYS A 684 21.48 14.40 -35.54
N GLU A 685 21.57 15.63 -35.07
CA GLU A 685 22.44 15.98 -33.95
C GLU A 685 22.04 15.23 -32.67
N ARG A 686 20.75 15.20 -32.32
CA ARG A 686 20.26 14.55 -31.09
C ARG A 686 20.30 13.03 -31.15
N LEU A 687 19.94 12.43 -32.28
CA LEU A 687 19.85 10.97 -32.42
C LEU A 687 21.20 10.31 -32.71
N PHE A 688 22.14 11.02 -33.33
CA PHE A 688 23.42 10.45 -33.74
C PHE A 688 24.61 11.18 -33.08
N ASP A 689 24.83 12.46 -33.40
CA ASP A 689 26.07 13.16 -33.04
C ASP A 689 26.29 13.24 -31.52
N GLN A 690 25.22 13.39 -30.73
CA GLN A 690 25.26 13.51 -29.26
C GLN A 690 24.98 12.20 -28.52
N SER A 691 24.70 11.11 -29.23
CA SER A 691 24.33 9.81 -28.65
C SER A 691 25.44 8.78 -28.84
N ASP A 692 25.58 8.25 -30.06
CA ASP A 692 26.37 7.06 -30.38
C ASP A 692 27.06 7.17 -31.76
N ALA A 693 27.51 8.37 -32.11
CA ALA A 693 28.30 8.62 -33.31
C ALA A 693 29.46 7.61 -33.46
N TYR A 694 29.44 6.86 -34.56
CA TYR A 694 30.44 5.84 -34.85
C TYR A 694 30.88 5.89 -36.32
N ARG A 695 32.15 5.56 -36.56
CA ARG A 695 32.75 5.53 -37.89
C ARG A 695 33.10 4.09 -38.27
N VAL A 696 32.64 3.68 -39.45
CA VAL A 696 32.97 2.39 -40.08
C VAL A 696 33.54 2.63 -41.48
N HIS A 697 34.31 1.65 -41.96
CA HIS A 697 34.79 1.61 -43.34
C HIS A 697 33.98 0.55 -44.11
N VAL A 698 33.60 0.85 -45.34
CA VAL A 698 32.74 -0.02 -46.15
C VAL A 698 33.42 -0.25 -47.49
N CYS A 699 33.47 -1.51 -47.94
CA CYS A 699 34.01 -1.87 -49.24
C CYS A 699 33.06 -1.41 -50.35
N GLU A 700 33.57 -0.63 -51.31
CA GLU A 700 32.79 -0.08 -52.41
C GLU A 700 32.20 -1.17 -53.34
N ARG A 701 32.90 -2.31 -53.48
CA ARG A 701 32.47 -3.38 -54.39
C ARG A 701 31.37 -4.26 -53.81
N CYS A 702 31.45 -4.64 -52.53
CA CYS A 702 30.52 -5.60 -51.92
C CYS A 702 29.58 -4.98 -50.88
N GLY A 703 29.79 -3.73 -50.47
CA GLY A 703 28.96 -3.04 -49.47
C GLY A 703 29.11 -3.55 -48.04
N LEU A 704 30.05 -4.46 -47.77
CA LEU A 704 30.31 -5.00 -46.43
C LEU A 704 31.25 -4.08 -45.64
N ILE A 705 31.13 -4.12 -44.30
CA ILE A 705 32.03 -3.40 -43.39
C ILE A 705 33.44 -4.04 -43.50
N ALA A 706 34.41 -3.23 -43.91
CA ALA A 706 35.80 -3.63 -44.08
C ALA A 706 36.56 -3.61 -42.74
N ILE A 707 37.52 -4.52 -42.58
CA ILE A 707 38.44 -4.53 -41.45
C ILE A 707 39.52 -3.48 -41.73
N ALA A 708 39.36 -2.29 -41.15
CA ALA A 708 40.28 -1.19 -41.35
C ALA A 708 41.29 -1.09 -40.19
N ASN A 709 42.58 -1.20 -40.51
CA ASN A 709 43.66 -0.81 -39.61
C ASN A 709 44.27 0.53 -40.05
N LEU A 710 43.72 1.62 -39.51
CA LEU A 710 44.14 2.98 -39.82
C LEU A 710 45.62 3.26 -39.52
N LYS A 711 46.25 2.51 -38.60
CA LYS A 711 47.68 2.70 -38.28
C LYS A 711 48.60 2.16 -39.35
N LYS A 712 48.21 1.06 -40.00
CA LYS A 712 48.96 0.41 -41.09
C LYS A 712 48.43 0.78 -42.47
N ASN A 713 47.38 1.61 -42.51
CA ASN A 713 46.63 1.95 -43.70
C ASN A 713 46.17 0.72 -44.52
N SER A 714 45.87 -0.39 -43.83
CA SER A 714 45.42 -1.65 -44.43
C SER A 714 43.91 -1.81 -44.27
N PHE A 715 43.26 -2.29 -45.32
CA PHE A 715 41.81 -2.53 -45.38
C PHE A 715 41.59 -3.93 -45.95
N GLU A 716 40.98 -4.81 -45.16
CA GLU A 716 40.66 -6.20 -45.53
C GLU A 716 39.15 -6.40 -45.73
#